data_AF-A0A0R2H2H7-F1
#
_entry.id   AF-A0A0R2H2H7-F1
#
_cell.length_a   1.000
_cell.length_b   1.000
_cell.length_c   1.000
_cell.angle_alpha   90.00
_cell.angle_beta   90.00
_cell.angle_gamma   90.00
#
_symmetry.space_group_name_H-M   'P 1'
#
loop_
_entity.id
_entity.type
_entity.pdbx_description
1 polymer ?
#
loop_
_entity_poly.entity_id
_entity_poly.type
_entity_poly.pdbx_seq_one_letter_code
_entity_poly.pdbx_strand_id
1 'polypeptide(L)'
;MTRMKMYKSGKFWVSSAVTALGATSALLGGSSTQAHADVANDQQVAQATEQNKTAAAPSAADVQAQITAAMNTNPTNVQVDTATQTPVSAAEAMATANEKQTSTEGPAAVNVNQDVDSVQENQTETDAAPDNLADSSSDVTTTEEGSSDSVEQPSEQTVVDDKSNQAHVIEDTTSEVAPKVKEPTPEKNSKPDTSTGDKTLPGVKTETADKTVTPKQITPKTTTPKVADKVEKQVSSKKTNKTVATPKKEAKGATVLTATPKSVKATQYYNYSATQKANAEFLYRYFSARGWTRSAIAGMLGNMTVESYLLPDITEIGGGGGYGLVQWTPASKLINWTRANGLDYRTLTGQAARIQYEMTHGIQFYPSYTSSMTAAQYMKSNASAYTLAIVFLANYERPYDSNQPERGNIAMYWYNYLGTINLSDNTNKPAPKPTPNPTPKPQAKNGYVWEGSNLYYYNNGNKVSGLRTYGQNGLEYYHPTTKAQVRNQQVRIGTAVYYFNGEGDAITGFRKFGKNSVEYYAQNHKRVSNTYVQTGQTYYYMDGNGQATAGLRRYSKTGLEYYNPTTRLQTRNNYAKVGNNYYYFNGEGDAVSGFRKYGKNGLEYYNPTTQIQTRNNYVQSGKNFYYFNGEGDAVSGFCKYGKNGLEYYNPTTHIQQRNNYVQSGKNLYYFNGNGDAVSGFRKYGKNGLEYYNPTTHIQLRNNYMQSGKNVYYFGANGDAVSGFRKYGKNGLEYYNPTTHIQQRNNYVQAGKNLYYFNANGDAITGLRKYGKNKLEYYDPKSYIQARNQTITLGKQSYYFGSNGDAVAGTIKRNGKIEFYNPSNYTRRKTPGYVKLGNTYAFLDNNGYGVTGLRRYGKNGLEYYSPKTGLQVRNGHVNVNGIVYYFNREGDAINGVRNLGNGYIEYYVNHARVQNKTMKVNGVMYRFDANGRGKRI
;
A
#
# COMPACT_ATOMS: atom_id res chain seq x y z
N MET A 1 36.99 15.15 15.40
CA MET A 1 36.81 13.68 15.50
C MET A 1 35.61 13.43 16.42
N THR A 2 34.74 12.42 16.26
CA THR A 2 35.08 10.97 16.32
C THR A 2 34.23 10.09 15.38
N ARG A 3 34.95 9.27 14.62
CA ARG A 3 34.59 8.07 13.83
C ARG A 3 33.13 7.57 13.87
N MET A 4 32.44 7.72 12.74
CA MET A 4 31.24 6.94 12.38
C MET A 4 31.68 5.60 11.74
N LYS A 5 31.10 4.46 12.14
CA LYS A 5 31.34 3.15 11.49
C LYS A 5 30.18 2.79 10.55
N MET A 6 30.46 2.55 9.28
CA MET A 6 29.49 2.00 8.33
C MET A 6 29.57 0.46 8.29
N TYR A 7 28.42 -0.19 8.13
CA TYR A 7 28.31 -1.59 7.68
C TYR A 7 27.48 -1.64 6.39
N LYS A 8 27.77 -2.60 5.51
CA LYS A 8 27.34 -2.61 4.11
C LYS A 8 26.44 -3.80 3.78
N SER A 9 25.14 -3.56 3.54
CA SER A 9 24.22 -4.55 2.99
C SER A 9 23.00 -3.89 2.33
N GLY A 10 22.64 -4.35 1.12
CA GLY A 10 21.42 -3.90 0.41
C GLY A 10 21.60 -2.64 -0.44
N LYS A 11 20.65 -2.40 -1.34
CA LYS A 11 20.54 -1.18 -2.17
C LYS A 11 19.41 -0.29 -1.64
N PHE A 12 19.45 0.98 -2.06
CA PHE A 12 18.55 2.09 -1.73
C PHE A 12 18.81 2.81 -0.40
N TRP A 13 18.77 4.14 -0.49
CA TRP A 13 18.78 5.11 0.60
C TRP A 13 17.39 5.70 0.75
N VAL A 14 16.96 6.01 1.97
CA VAL A 14 15.80 6.87 2.24
C VAL A 14 16.20 7.88 3.30
N SER A 15 16.06 9.16 2.99
CA SER A 15 16.35 10.27 3.90
C SER A 15 15.13 11.18 4.01
N SER A 16 14.47 11.18 5.15
CA SER A 16 13.42 12.15 5.48
C SER A 16 14.02 13.27 6.32
N ALA A 17 14.11 14.48 5.76
CA ALA A 17 14.44 15.69 6.48
C ALA A 17 13.43 16.77 6.10
N VAL A 18 12.59 17.18 7.06
CA VAL A 18 11.72 18.35 6.92
C VAL A 18 12.46 19.53 7.54
N THR A 19 12.66 20.58 6.75
CA THR A 19 13.17 21.87 7.23
C THR A 19 12.35 22.97 6.61
N ALA A 20 11.72 23.79 7.45
CA ALA A 20 11.10 25.07 7.06
C ALA A 20 12.05 26.24 7.38
N LEU A 21 11.66 27.46 6.98
CA LEU A 21 12.46 28.70 6.79
C LEU A 21 12.93 28.86 5.34
N GLY A 22 12.96 30.08 4.75
CA GLY A 22 12.54 31.38 5.28
C GLY A 22 13.47 32.52 4.82
N ALA A 23 12.92 33.72 4.59
CA ALA A 23 13.62 34.99 4.32
C ALA A 23 14.33 35.19 2.94
N THR A 24 13.62 35.90 2.05
CA THR A 24 14.05 37.15 1.36
C THR A 24 15.46 37.36 0.77
N SER A 25 15.48 37.54 -0.57
CA SER A 25 15.90 38.76 -1.29
C SER A 25 17.38 39.17 -1.52
N ALA A 26 17.67 39.31 -2.83
CA ALA A 26 18.37 40.43 -3.51
C ALA A 26 19.90 40.40 -3.78
N LEU A 27 20.27 41.18 -4.83
CA LEU A 27 21.59 41.48 -5.41
C LEU A 27 22.36 40.33 -6.11
N LEU A 28 23.28 40.59 -7.07
CA LEU A 28 23.26 41.48 -8.27
C LEU A 28 24.57 41.26 -9.08
N GLY A 29 24.47 41.09 -10.41
CA GLY A 29 25.58 41.29 -11.38
C GLY A 29 26.76 40.28 -11.36
N GLY A 30 27.74 40.51 -12.24
CA GLY A 30 29.06 39.83 -12.22
C GLY A 30 29.41 38.96 -13.44
N SER A 31 29.79 39.59 -14.56
CA SER A 31 30.25 38.90 -15.78
C SER A 31 31.64 38.26 -15.65
N SER A 32 31.86 37.15 -16.38
CA SER A 32 33.10 36.75 -17.10
C SER A 32 34.50 36.94 -16.47
N THR A 33 35.32 35.86 -16.48
CA THR A 33 36.50 35.77 -17.38
C THR A 33 37.09 34.33 -17.47
N GLN A 34 38.01 34.18 -18.44
CA GLN A 34 38.95 33.05 -18.70
C GLN A 34 39.46 32.34 -17.43
N ALA A 35 39.57 31.01 -17.39
CA ALA A 35 40.37 30.10 -18.24
C ALA A 35 41.88 30.20 -17.97
N HIS A 36 42.42 29.17 -17.31
CA HIS A 36 43.82 28.78 -17.32
C HIS A 36 43.91 27.30 -17.74
N ALA A 37 44.98 26.96 -18.44
CA ALA A 37 45.33 25.60 -18.80
C ALA A 37 46.69 25.30 -18.18
N ASP A 38 46.83 24.12 -17.58
CA ASP A 38 48.13 23.56 -17.21
C ASP A 38 48.48 22.42 -18.18
N VAL A 39 49.78 22.32 -18.49
CA VAL A 39 50.32 21.46 -19.55
C VAL A 39 50.98 20.23 -18.94
N ALA A 40 50.97 19.15 -19.74
CA ALA A 40 51.48 17.81 -19.48
C ALA A 40 52.77 17.68 -18.64
N ASN A 41 52.87 16.53 -17.98
CA ASN A 41 54.09 15.74 -18.06
C ASN A 41 53.74 14.29 -18.47
N ASP A 42 54.73 13.54 -18.94
CA ASP A 42 54.58 12.50 -19.96
C ASP A 42 55.35 11.19 -19.60
N GLN A 43 55.27 10.18 -20.48
CA GLN A 43 56.14 8.98 -20.55
C GLN A 43 55.84 7.82 -19.55
N GLN A 44 56.01 6.53 -19.90
CA GLN A 44 56.46 5.90 -21.16
C GLN A 44 56.05 4.39 -21.26
N VAL A 45 55.88 3.88 -22.49
CA VAL A 45 56.25 2.52 -23.00
C VAL A 45 55.62 1.22 -22.37
N ALA A 46 55.60 0.06 -23.04
CA ALA A 46 54.99 -0.38 -24.33
C ALA A 46 55.54 -1.77 -24.75
N GLN A 47 54.68 -2.71 -25.18
CA GLN A 47 54.95 -3.92 -26.01
C GLN A 47 53.62 -4.70 -26.18
N ALA A 48 53.37 -5.53 -27.22
CA ALA A 48 54.24 -6.03 -28.29
C ALA A 48 53.53 -6.13 -29.67
N THR A 49 54.31 -6.45 -30.71
CA THR A 49 53.95 -6.76 -32.11
C THR A 49 53.57 -8.27 -32.27
N GLU A 50 53.27 -8.90 -33.43
CA GLU A 50 53.35 -8.55 -34.87
C GLU A 50 52.44 -9.47 -35.76
N GLN A 51 52.65 -9.46 -37.09
CA GLN A 51 52.07 -10.26 -38.21
C GLN A 51 50.76 -9.69 -38.83
N ASN A 52 50.58 -9.64 -40.15
CA ASN A 52 51.27 -10.31 -41.27
C ASN A 52 51.31 -9.45 -42.58
N LYS A 53 52.02 -9.86 -43.64
CA LYS A 53 52.31 -9.07 -44.86
C LYS A 53 51.57 -9.51 -46.15
N THR A 54 51.02 -8.50 -46.85
CA THR A 54 50.88 -8.31 -48.32
C THR A 54 50.48 -9.46 -49.26
N ALA A 55 49.45 -9.19 -50.09
CA ALA A 55 49.36 -9.61 -51.50
C ALA A 55 48.77 -8.45 -52.34
N ALA A 56 49.09 -8.38 -53.64
CA ALA A 56 48.66 -7.28 -54.53
C ALA A 56 47.40 -7.64 -55.36
N ALA A 57 46.68 -6.62 -55.83
CA ALA A 57 45.45 -6.78 -56.62
C ALA A 57 45.72 -6.73 -58.15
N PRO A 58 44.90 -7.41 -58.98
CA PRO A 58 45.02 -7.39 -60.44
C PRO A 58 44.59 -6.04 -61.06
N SER A 59 44.80 -5.89 -62.37
CA SER A 59 44.62 -4.62 -63.08
C SER A 59 43.15 -4.36 -63.47
N ALA A 60 42.84 -3.11 -63.83
CA ALA A 60 41.51 -2.71 -64.28
C ALA A 60 41.07 -3.41 -65.58
N ALA A 61 42.00 -3.87 -66.41
CA ALA A 61 41.69 -4.62 -67.64
C ALA A 61 41.14 -6.02 -67.33
N ASP A 62 41.73 -6.70 -66.34
CA ASP A 62 41.37 -8.07 -65.94
C ASP A 62 39.92 -8.13 -65.41
N VAL A 63 39.52 -7.11 -64.65
CA VAL A 63 38.15 -6.98 -64.12
C VAL A 63 37.14 -6.75 -65.25
N GLN A 64 37.47 -5.91 -66.23
CA GLN A 64 36.56 -5.62 -67.36
C GLN A 64 36.37 -6.84 -68.29
N ALA A 65 37.40 -7.67 -68.44
CA ALA A 65 37.30 -8.95 -69.16
C ALA A 65 36.35 -9.93 -68.46
N GLN A 66 36.46 -10.08 -67.14
CA GLN A 66 35.60 -10.96 -66.34
C GLN A 66 34.12 -10.52 -66.36
N ILE A 67 33.87 -9.21 -66.33
CA ILE A 67 32.51 -8.65 -66.46
C ILE A 67 31.88 -9.00 -67.82
N THR A 68 32.68 -8.95 -68.89
CA THR A 68 32.22 -9.27 -70.25
C THR A 68 31.93 -10.77 -70.41
N ALA A 69 32.77 -11.64 -69.85
CA ALA A 69 32.57 -13.09 -69.90
C ALA A 69 31.26 -13.52 -69.20
N ALA A 70 30.94 -12.91 -68.05
CA ALA A 70 29.75 -13.24 -67.26
C ALA A 70 28.41 -12.90 -67.94
N MET A 71 28.39 -12.08 -69.00
CA MET A 71 27.16 -11.74 -69.73
C MET A 71 26.78 -12.72 -70.84
N ASN A 72 27.67 -13.63 -71.24
CA ASN A 72 27.47 -14.49 -72.42
C ASN A 72 27.05 -15.94 -72.10
N THR A 73 26.78 -16.30 -70.85
CA THR A 73 26.49 -17.69 -70.45
C THR A 73 25.26 -17.87 -69.55
N ASN A 74 24.06 -17.66 -70.10
CA ASN A 74 23.00 -18.67 -70.03
C ASN A 74 21.83 -18.37 -71.00
N PRO A 75 21.42 -19.32 -71.87
CA PRO A 75 20.38 -19.07 -72.87
C PRO A 75 18.97 -19.59 -72.50
N THR A 76 17.96 -18.90 -73.03
CA THR A 76 16.58 -19.36 -73.36
C THR A 76 15.59 -19.81 -72.26
N ASN A 77 14.33 -19.45 -72.50
CA ASN A 77 13.12 -19.92 -71.82
C ASN A 77 12.02 -20.14 -72.88
N VAL A 78 11.58 -21.39 -73.09
CA VAL A 78 10.66 -21.89 -74.14
C VAL A 78 10.13 -23.24 -73.64
N GLN A 79 8.85 -23.65 -73.70
CA GLN A 79 7.53 -23.03 -73.97
C GLN A 79 6.51 -23.78 -73.06
N VAL A 80 5.43 -23.20 -72.51
CA VAL A 80 4.13 -22.81 -73.11
C VAL A 80 3.47 -23.85 -74.03
N ASP A 81 2.53 -24.62 -73.46
CA ASP A 81 1.18 -24.83 -74.04
C ASP A 81 0.19 -25.30 -72.93
N THR A 82 -1.11 -25.49 -73.19
CA THR A 82 -2.17 -24.48 -72.93
C THR A 82 -3.44 -25.16 -72.37
N ALA A 83 -4.45 -24.36 -71.94
CA ALA A 83 -5.86 -24.69 -71.57
C ALA A 83 -6.12 -25.06 -70.08
N THR A 84 -7.18 -24.57 -69.40
CA THR A 84 -8.19 -23.52 -69.77
C THR A 84 -8.84 -22.83 -68.54
N GLN A 85 -8.88 -21.49 -68.61
CA GLN A 85 -9.96 -20.55 -68.17
C GLN A 85 -10.63 -20.61 -66.75
N THR A 86 -10.32 -19.57 -65.96
CA THR A 86 -11.20 -18.49 -65.37
C THR A 86 -12.73 -18.54 -65.58
N PRO A 87 -13.58 -17.88 -64.74
CA PRO A 87 -13.39 -16.59 -64.00
C PRO A 87 -13.67 -16.63 -62.47
N VAL A 88 -13.18 -15.77 -61.56
CA VAL A 88 -12.98 -14.30 -61.35
C VAL A 88 -14.18 -13.41 -60.97
N SER A 89 -14.09 -12.83 -59.78
CA SER A 89 -14.48 -11.45 -59.38
C SER A 89 -13.67 -11.10 -58.09
N ALA A 90 -13.12 -9.91 -57.83
CA ALA A 90 -13.53 -8.51 -58.01
C ALA A 90 -14.65 -8.10 -57.02
N ALA A 91 -14.52 -7.26 -55.98
CA ALA A 91 -13.64 -6.14 -55.57
C ALA A 91 -14.32 -4.75 -55.70
N GLU A 92 -14.41 -4.03 -54.56
CA GLU A 92 -14.79 -2.60 -54.40
C GLU A 92 -16.26 -2.26 -54.78
N ALA A 93 -16.97 -1.24 -54.25
CA ALA A 93 -16.54 0.03 -53.65
C ALA A 93 -17.58 0.67 -52.66
N MET A 94 -17.35 1.96 -52.37
CA MET A 94 -18.18 3.06 -51.81
C MET A 94 -19.72 3.06 -52.06
N ALA A 95 -20.58 3.84 -51.37
CA ALA A 95 -20.53 4.59 -50.10
C ALA A 95 -21.90 5.28 -49.78
N THR A 96 -21.98 5.94 -48.61
CA THR A 96 -22.85 7.12 -48.27
C THR A 96 -24.37 7.02 -48.06
N ALA A 97 -24.79 7.72 -46.99
CA ALA A 97 -25.96 8.62 -46.88
C ALA A 97 -27.42 8.10 -46.85
N ASN A 98 -27.92 8.00 -45.61
CA ASN A 98 -29.00 8.83 -45.04
C ASN A 98 -30.51 8.53 -45.28
N GLU A 99 -31.22 8.67 -44.15
CA GLU A 99 -32.63 9.04 -43.95
C GLU A 99 -33.84 8.09 -44.16
N LYS A 100 -34.76 8.26 -43.19
CA LYS A 100 -36.20 7.94 -43.10
C LYS A 100 -36.69 6.47 -43.05
N GLN A 101 -37.41 6.22 -41.94
CA GLN A 101 -38.83 5.83 -41.83
C GLN A 101 -39.42 4.92 -42.94
N THR A 102 -40.24 3.91 -42.64
CA THR A 102 -41.24 3.87 -41.54
C THR A 102 -41.65 2.43 -41.21
N SER A 103 -42.00 2.17 -39.94
CA SER A 103 -42.96 1.14 -39.47
C SER A 103 -42.76 -0.34 -39.94
N THR A 104 -43.50 -1.35 -39.48
CA THR A 104 -44.66 -1.44 -38.55
C THR A 104 -44.57 -2.76 -37.78
N GLU A 105 -45.25 -2.85 -36.62
CA GLU A 105 -45.89 -4.06 -36.04
C GLU A 105 -45.13 -5.39 -35.80
N GLY A 106 -45.52 -6.06 -34.71
CA GLY A 106 -45.37 -7.52 -34.54
C GLY A 106 -46.64 -8.24 -35.07
N PRO A 107 -47.16 -9.32 -34.44
CA PRO A 107 -46.76 -9.93 -33.16
C PRO A 107 -46.65 -11.47 -33.19
N ALA A 108 -46.26 -12.07 -32.04
CA ALA A 108 -46.53 -13.46 -31.64
C ALA A 108 -45.95 -14.59 -32.55
N ALA A 109 -45.94 -15.88 -32.18
CA ALA A 109 -46.36 -16.52 -30.92
C ALA A 109 -45.41 -17.69 -30.54
N VAL A 110 -45.30 -17.93 -29.23
CA VAL A 110 -45.27 -19.25 -28.54
C VAL A 110 -44.81 -20.50 -29.33
N ASN A 111 -43.80 -21.20 -28.78
CA ASN A 111 -43.89 -22.65 -28.59
C ASN A 111 -43.27 -23.06 -27.23
N VAL A 112 -43.63 -24.23 -26.70
CA VAL A 112 -43.52 -24.60 -25.27
C VAL A 112 -42.82 -25.97 -25.09
N ASN A 113 -42.57 -26.34 -23.83
CA ASN A 113 -42.15 -27.64 -23.26
C ASN A 113 -40.65 -27.81 -23.00
N GLN A 114 -40.18 -28.48 -21.93
CA GLN A 114 -40.75 -29.01 -20.67
C GLN A 114 -39.54 -29.28 -19.70
N ASP A 115 -39.62 -29.61 -18.40
CA ASP A 115 -40.74 -30.06 -17.54
C ASP A 115 -40.53 -29.73 -16.03
N VAL A 116 -41.55 -30.06 -15.22
CA VAL A 116 -41.70 -30.08 -13.73
C VAL A 116 -40.45 -30.30 -12.84
N ASP A 117 -40.38 -29.73 -11.63
CA ASP A 117 -41.13 -30.22 -10.44
C ASP A 117 -41.60 -29.13 -9.43
N SER A 118 -42.54 -29.47 -8.53
CA SER A 118 -43.52 -28.49 -7.96
C SER A 118 -43.99 -28.70 -6.48
N VAL A 119 -45.09 -28.00 -6.09
CA VAL A 119 -45.84 -28.03 -4.80
C VAL A 119 -45.18 -27.30 -3.60
N GLN A 120 -45.83 -26.49 -2.75
CA GLN A 120 -47.03 -25.60 -2.76
C GLN A 120 -46.80 -24.54 -1.62
N GLU A 121 -47.32 -23.30 -1.59
CA GLU A 121 -48.70 -22.77 -1.46
C GLU A 121 -49.49 -23.13 -0.18
N ASN A 122 -50.05 -22.10 0.49
CA ASN A 122 -51.50 -21.89 0.52
C ASN A 122 -51.85 -20.40 0.79
N GLN A 123 -53.03 -19.96 0.38
CA GLN A 123 -53.58 -18.60 0.57
C GLN A 123 -54.72 -18.59 1.62
N THR A 124 -55.24 -17.41 1.95
CA THR A 124 -56.69 -17.13 1.91
C THR A 124 -56.99 -15.62 1.92
N GLU A 125 -58.11 -15.23 1.33
CA GLU A 125 -58.51 -13.84 1.04
C GLU A 125 -59.50 -13.27 2.10
N THR A 126 -59.79 -11.97 1.99
CA THR A 126 -61.12 -11.28 2.08
C THR A 126 -60.95 -9.81 2.54
N ASP A 127 -61.71 -8.82 2.08
CA ASP A 127 -62.47 -8.64 0.82
C ASP A 127 -62.84 -7.15 0.64
N ALA A 128 -63.47 -6.80 -0.49
CA ALA A 128 -64.30 -5.60 -0.74
C ALA A 128 -63.67 -4.19 -0.66
N ALA A 129 -63.68 -3.54 -1.83
CA ALA A 129 -63.46 -2.09 -2.08
C ALA A 129 -64.83 -1.33 -1.89
N PRO A 130 -65.17 -0.15 -2.50
CA PRO A 130 -64.48 0.66 -3.53
C PRO A 130 -64.56 2.22 -3.41
N ASP A 131 -63.93 2.91 -4.38
CA ASP A 131 -64.36 4.16 -5.05
C ASP A 131 -64.53 5.51 -4.27
N ASN A 132 -64.34 6.71 -4.86
CA ASN A 132 -63.79 7.07 -6.19
C ASN A 132 -63.21 8.51 -6.28
N LEU A 133 -62.28 8.69 -7.23
CA LEU A 133 -61.97 9.83 -8.12
C LEU A 133 -62.03 11.32 -7.64
N ALA A 134 -60.88 11.99 -7.82
CA ALA A 134 -60.64 13.26 -8.57
C ALA A 134 -59.80 14.32 -7.80
N ASP A 135 -58.99 15.19 -8.42
CA ASP A 135 -58.12 15.11 -9.62
C ASP A 135 -57.10 16.29 -9.56
N SER A 136 -55.98 16.16 -10.28
CA SER A 136 -55.00 17.16 -10.76
C SER A 136 -54.67 18.50 -10.04
N SER A 137 -53.34 18.76 -9.98
CA SER A 137 -52.66 20.06 -10.15
C SER A 137 -52.60 21.08 -8.99
N SER A 138 -51.38 21.33 -8.48
CA SER A 138 -50.62 22.59 -8.74
C SER A 138 -49.23 22.61 -8.08
N ASP A 139 -48.41 23.63 -8.40
CA ASP A 139 -46.96 23.67 -8.15
C ASP A 139 -46.50 24.23 -6.80
N VAL A 140 -45.33 23.73 -6.38
CA VAL A 140 -44.20 24.38 -5.67
C VAL A 140 -44.38 25.86 -5.24
N THR A 141 -44.33 26.14 -3.92
CA THR A 141 -43.16 26.79 -3.26
C THR A 141 -43.16 26.67 -1.72
N THR A 142 -41.98 26.86 -1.12
CA THR A 142 -41.62 26.94 0.33
C THR A 142 -42.38 28.06 1.09
N THR A 143 -42.69 27.96 2.40
CA THR A 143 -41.73 28.13 3.54
C THR A 143 -42.30 27.78 4.94
N GLU A 144 -41.38 27.54 5.90
CA GLU A 144 -41.47 27.68 7.37
C GLU A 144 -42.33 26.72 8.25
N GLU A 145 -41.89 26.55 9.50
CA GLU A 145 -42.48 25.71 10.55
C GLU A 145 -43.36 26.55 11.51
N GLY A 146 -44.44 25.99 12.07
CA GLY A 146 -45.37 26.75 12.91
C GLY A 146 -46.25 25.95 13.88
N SER A 147 -45.68 25.56 15.03
CA SER A 147 -46.28 25.48 16.38
C SER A 147 -47.74 25.01 16.61
N SER A 148 -47.90 23.93 17.40
CA SER A 148 -48.91 23.77 18.47
C SER A 148 -48.39 22.69 19.47
N ASP A 149 -48.79 22.57 20.75
CA ASP A 149 -49.84 23.16 21.60
C ASP A 149 -49.25 23.44 23.01
N SER A 150 -49.58 24.48 23.80
CA SER A 150 -50.86 25.03 24.33
C SER A 150 -51.17 24.56 25.77
N VAL A 151 -51.98 25.35 26.52
CA VAL A 151 -52.37 25.21 27.95
C VAL A 151 -51.24 25.66 28.92
N GLU A 152 -51.45 26.44 30.00
CA GLU A 152 -52.69 26.94 30.67
C GLU A 152 -52.66 28.48 30.99
N GLN A 153 -53.12 28.89 32.17
CA GLN A 153 -53.51 30.25 32.64
C GLN A 153 -53.41 30.31 34.19
N PRO A 154 -53.59 31.46 34.90
CA PRO A 154 -53.41 32.88 34.56
C PRO A 154 -52.64 33.71 35.65
N SER A 155 -52.49 35.03 35.42
CA SER A 155 -52.48 36.18 36.39
C SER A 155 -51.72 36.09 37.74
N GLU A 156 -50.93 37.07 38.20
CA GLU A 156 -50.52 38.43 37.74
C GLU A 156 -49.34 38.91 38.67
N GLN A 157 -48.76 40.13 38.70
CA GLN A 157 -49.11 41.45 38.16
C GLN A 157 -47.83 42.33 37.88
N THR A 158 -48.03 43.64 37.77
CA THR A 158 -47.10 44.79 37.58
C THR A 158 -46.13 45.04 38.78
N VAL A 159 -45.04 45.83 38.74
CA VAL A 159 -44.68 47.13 38.07
C VAL A 159 -43.14 47.17 37.82
N VAL A 160 -42.60 47.25 36.58
CA VAL A 160 -42.02 48.41 35.82
C VAL A 160 -40.68 49.03 36.32
N ASP A 161 -39.73 49.19 35.37
CA ASP A 161 -38.49 50.04 35.35
C ASP A 161 -37.28 49.77 36.31
N ASP A 162 -35.99 49.97 35.97
CA ASP A 162 -35.26 50.29 34.71
C ASP A 162 -33.71 50.08 34.86
N LYS A 163 -32.96 50.04 33.74
CA LYS A 163 -31.49 50.26 33.55
C LYS A 163 -30.39 49.39 34.25
N SER A 164 -29.82 48.49 33.44
CA SER A 164 -28.39 48.46 33.00
C SER A 164 -27.20 47.98 33.89
N ASN A 165 -26.24 47.34 33.20
CA ASN A 165 -24.77 47.29 33.39
C ASN A 165 -24.04 46.46 34.48
N GLN A 166 -23.23 45.52 33.96
CA GLN A 166 -21.83 45.15 34.28
C GLN A 166 -21.22 45.29 35.71
N ALA A 167 -20.74 44.13 36.20
CA ALA A 167 -19.37 43.86 36.70
C ALA A 167 -18.90 44.26 38.14
N HIS A 168 -18.91 43.24 39.02
CA HIS A 168 -17.78 42.79 39.89
C HIS A 168 -17.51 43.47 41.27
N VAL A 169 -16.66 42.81 42.09
CA VAL A 169 -16.14 43.18 43.45
C VAL A 169 -17.12 42.96 44.64
N ILE A 170 -17.10 41.81 45.36
CA ILE A 170 -16.29 41.41 46.56
C ILE A 170 -16.81 41.96 47.93
N GLU A 171 -17.05 41.03 48.88
CA GLU A 171 -17.14 41.18 50.38
C GLU A 171 -18.36 41.94 51.00
N ASP A 172 -18.82 41.71 52.25
CA ASP A 172 -18.38 40.81 53.37
C ASP A 172 -19.56 40.38 54.33
N THR A 173 -19.24 39.73 55.46
CA THR A 173 -19.97 39.53 56.76
C THR A 173 -20.86 38.27 56.90
N THR A 174 -20.96 37.54 58.05
CA THR A 174 -20.27 37.58 59.38
C THR A 174 -20.41 36.26 60.19
N SER A 175 -19.53 36.05 61.20
CA SER A 175 -19.72 35.22 62.44
C SER A 175 -19.81 33.67 62.36
N GLU A 176 -19.42 32.85 63.36
CA GLU A 176 -18.71 33.10 64.64
C GLU A 176 -17.88 31.88 65.17
N VAL A 177 -16.72 32.17 65.78
CA VAL A 177 -15.91 31.51 66.84
C VAL A 177 -15.92 29.96 67.07
N ALA A 178 -14.70 29.40 67.20
CA ALA A 178 -14.40 28.01 67.55
C ALA A 178 -13.93 27.81 69.02
N PRO A 179 -13.55 26.58 69.43
CA PRO A 179 -12.12 26.30 69.72
C PRO A 179 -11.72 24.81 69.43
N LYS A 180 -10.50 24.25 69.63
CA LYS A 180 -9.18 24.69 70.17
C LYS A 180 -8.03 23.70 69.77
N VAL A 181 -6.77 24.16 69.82
CA VAL A 181 -5.49 23.39 69.96
C VAL A 181 -4.97 22.56 68.76
N LYS A 182 -3.69 22.67 68.33
CA LYS A 182 -2.68 23.77 68.33
C LYS A 182 -1.44 23.35 67.49
N GLU A 183 -0.77 24.33 66.88
CA GLU A 183 0.64 24.28 66.42
C GLU A 183 1.60 24.58 67.60
N PRO A 184 2.95 24.42 67.51
CA PRO A 184 3.79 25.58 67.10
C PRO A 184 5.28 25.36 66.63
N THR A 185 5.84 26.40 65.97
CA THR A 185 7.23 26.97 66.05
C THR A 185 8.51 26.24 65.55
N PRO A 186 9.52 27.00 65.04
CA PRO A 186 10.87 26.54 64.67
C PRO A 186 12.04 27.03 65.59
N GLU A 187 13.29 26.73 65.16
CA GLU A 187 14.61 27.26 65.56
C GLU A 187 15.29 26.92 66.92
N LYS A 188 16.52 26.33 66.84
CA LYS A 188 17.71 26.83 67.55
C LYS A 188 19.07 26.28 67.01
N ASN A 189 20.14 27.04 67.26
CA ASN A 189 21.52 26.87 66.75
C ASN A 189 22.32 25.71 67.38
N SER A 190 23.28 25.12 66.62
CA SER A 190 24.74 25.15 66.94
C SER A 190 25.67 24.44 65.93
N LYS A 191 26.94 24.87 65.86
CA LYS A 191 28.15 24.28 65.21
C LYS A 191 28.99 23.48 66.27
N PRO A 192 30.16 22.84 65.98
CA PRO A 192 30.96 22.66 64.74
C PRO A 192 30.86 21.19 64.21
N ASP A 193 31.76 20.47 63.52
CA ASP A 193 33.18 20.50 63.05
C ASP A 193 33.23 19.97 61.58
N THR A 194 34.26 19.97 60.71
CA THR A 194 35.75 20.02 60.64
C THR A 194 36.55 18.69 60.66
N SER A 195 37.58 18.62 59.78
CA SER A 195 38.49 17.49 59.41
C SER A 195 37.90 16.40 58.47
N THR A 196 38.55 15.85 57.42
CA THR A 196 39.95 15.71 56.89
C THR A 196 40.79 14.53 57.43
N GLY A 197 41.57 13.88 56.53
CA GLY A 197 42.37 12.65 56.77
C GLY A 197 41.55 11.36 56.55
N ASP A 198 41.88 10.36 55.72
CA ASP A 198 43.09 9.84 55.04
C ASP A 198 43.96 8.81 55.82
N LYS A 199 44.43 7.79 55.08
CA LYS A 199 45.51 6.78 55.35
C LYS A 199 45.26 5.49 56.18
N THR A 200 45.12 4.38 55.43
CA THR A 200 45.90 3.10 55.46
C THR A 200 45.98 2.15 56.69
N LEU A 201 45.66 0.85 56.44
CA LEU A 201 46.42 -0.43 56.67
C LEU A 201 47.10 -0.72 58.04
N PRO A 202 47.24 -2.00 58.51
CA PRO A 202 47.65 -3.23 57.78
C PRO A 202 46.85 -4.53 58.16
N GLY A 203 47.16 -5.78 57.71
CA GLY A 203 48.05 -6.29 56.64
C GLY A 203 48.41 -7.81 56.74
N VAL A 204 48.95 -8.36 55.64
CA VAL A 204 49.79 -9.59 55.50
C VAL A 204 49.21 -11.01 55.77
N LYS A 205 49.14 -11.84 54.71
CA LYS A 205 49.70 -13.24 54.53
C LYS A 205 49.00 -13.93 53.33
N THR A 206 49.60 -13.94 52.12
CA THR A 206 50.64 -14.85 51.56
C THR A 206 50.15 -16.23 51.13
N GLU A 207 50.70 -16.71 50.01
CA GLU A 207 50.16 -17.78 49.15
C GLU A 207 50.68 -19.19 49.46
N THR A 208 49.96 -20.20 48.97
CA THR A 208 50.54 -21.34 48.24
C THR A 208 49.49 -21.95 47.30
N ALA A 209 49.94 -22.58 46.22
CA ALA A 209 49.06 -23.14 45.19
C ALA A 209 49.26 -24.65 45.03
N ASP A 210 48.19 -25.37 44.70
CA ASP A 210 48.29 -26.63 43.97
C ASP A 210 47.11 -26.80 42.99
N LYS A 211 47.25 -27.71 42.03
CA LYS A 211 46.34 -27.93 40.89
C LYS A 211 45.64 -29.28 41.05
N THR A 212 44.33 -29.36 40.81
CA THR A 212 43.74 -30.47 40.01
C THR A 212 42.26 -30.26 39.61
N VAL A 213 41.99 -30.44 38.31
CA VAL A 213 40.79 -31.03 37.67
C VAL A 213 39.36 -30.63 38.11
N THR A 214 38.76 -29.76 37.28
CA THR A 214 37.43 -29.87 36.61
C THR A 214 36.26 -30.67 37.21
N PRO A 215 35.08 -30.03 37.41
CA PRO A 215 33.78 -30.71 37.45
C PRO A 215 32.97 -30.57 36.13
N LYS A 216 32.22 -31.62 35.74
CA LYS A 216 31.25 -31.59 34.63
C LYS A 216 29.86 -31.15 35.10
N GLN A 217 29.12 -30.47 34.21
CA GLN A 217 27.71 -30.10 34.41
C GLN A 217 26.78 -31.30 34.13
N ILE A 218 25.81 -31.57 35.01
CA ILE A 218 24.77 -32.60 34.84
C ILE A 218 23.38 -32.02 35.19
N THR A 219 22.35 -32.43 34.45
CA THR A 219 20.97 -31.95 34.56
C THR A 219 20.10 -32.81 35.49
N PRO A 220 19.09 -32.23 36.17
CA PRO A 220 17.96 -32.98 36.72
C PRO A 220 16.96 -33.39 35.62
N LYS A 221 16.34 -34.56 35.79
CA LYS A 221 15.24 -35.07 34.94
C LYS A 221 13.88 -34.77 35.59
N THR A 222 12.82 -34.80 34.79
CA THR A 222 11.47 -35.16 35.26
C THR A 222 10.83 -36.15 34.27
N THR A 223 9.98 -37.04 34.76
CA THR A 223 9.62 -38.32 34.10
C THR A 223 8.19 -38.38 33.56
N THR A 224 8.02 -39.08 32.43
CA THR A 224 6.73 -39.49 31.85
C THR A 224 6.32 -40.92 32.28
N PRO A 225 5.00 -41.20 32.37
CA PRO A 225 4.46 -42.55 32.25
C PRO A 225 4.33 -43.01 30.79
N LYS A 226 4.32 -44.34 30.56
CA LYS A 226 3.88 -45.02 29.31
C LYS A 226 2.38 -45.41 29.44
N VAL A 227 1.63 -46.00 28.50
CA VAL A 227 1.86 -47.18 27.62
C VAL A 227 0.82 -47.23 26.47
N ALA A 228 1.23 -47.74 25.29
CA ALA A 228 0.44 -48.28 24.15
C ALA A 228 -0.51 -47.31 23.37
N ASP A 229 -0.80 -47.51 22.06
CA ASP A 229 -0.30 -48.50 21.08
C ASP A 229 -0.25 -47.95 19.63
N LYS A 230 0.25 -48.77 18.69
CA LYS A 230 0.16 -48.78 17.19
C LYS A 230 -0.89 -47.86 16.51
N VAL A 231 -0.71 -47.29 15.31
CA VAL A 231 0.22 -47.55 14.15
C VAL A 231 0.66 -46.21 13.52
N GLU A 232 1.86 -46.12 12.93
CA GLU A 232 2.26 -45.00 12.03
C GLU A 232 2.97 -45.55 10.77
N LYS A 233 2.83 -44.90 9.60
CA LYS A 233 3.49 -45.30 8.34
C LYS A 233 3.88 -44.13 7.43
N GLN A 234 5.06 -43.55 7.68
CA GLN A 234 5.88 -42.73 6.76
C GLN A 234 5.24 -41.38 6.30
N VAL A 235 5.99 -40.34 5.89
CA VAL A 235 7.39 -40.23 5.43
C VAL A 235 8.12 -39.09 6.17
N SER A 236 9.43 -39.25 6.42
CA SER A 236 10.32 -38.16 6.83
C SER A 236 11.36 -37.83 5.76
N SER A 237 11.66 -36.54 5.65
CA SER A 237 12.80 -35.90 4.96
C SER A 237 14.17 -36.60 5.06
N LYS A 238 15.07 -36.26 4.13
CA LYS A 238 16.49 -36.02 4.46
C LYS A 238 17.18 -35.06 3.47
N LYS A 239 18.36 -34.55 3.88
CA LYS A 239 19.13 -33.51 3.18
C LYS A 239 20.14 -34.09 2.16
N THR A 240 20.52 -33.20 1.25
CA THR A 240 21.64 -33.26 0.29
C THR A 240 22.96 -33.84 0.81
N ASN A 241 23.71 -34.51 -0.08
CA ASN A 241 25.16 -34.65 -0.01
C ASN A 241 25.78 -34.38 -1.40
N LYS A 242 27.07 -34.02 -1.48
CA LYS A 242 27.81 -33.80 -2.74
C LYS A 242 28.42 -35.10 -3.27
N THR A 243 28.66 -35.22 -4.59
CA THR A 243 29.99 -35.47 -5.24
C THR A 243 29.84 -35.45 -6.79
N VAL A 244 30.95 -35.44 -7.52
CA VAL A 244 31.11 -35.09 -8.95
C VAL A 244 31.06 -36.32 -9.89
N ALA A 245 30.46 -36.17 -11.08
CA ALA A 245 30.81 -36.90 -12.32
C ALA A 245 30.26 -36.18 -13.58
N THR A 246 30.86 -36.41 -14.75
CA THR A 246 30.51 -35.79 -16.06
C THR A 246 29.54 -36.63 -16.90
N PRO A 247 28.87 -36.01 -17.89
CA PRO A 247 28.76 -36.64 -19.20
C PRO A 247 29.08 -35.70 -20.40
N LYS A 248 29.17 -36.30 -21.60
CA LYS A 248 29.50 -35.68 -22.90
C LYS A 248 28.24 -35.32 -23.70
N LYS A 249 28.38 -34.40 -24.68
CA LYS A 249 27.50 -34.18 -25.88
C LYS A 249 26.01 -33.89 -25.58
N GLU A 250 25.26 -33.12 -26.36
CA GLU A 250 25.39 -32.73 -27.78
C GLU A 250 24.63 -31.41 -28.01
N ALA A 251 25.08 -30.55 -28.92
CA ALA A 251 24.40 -29.28 -29.20
C ALA A 251 23.29 -29.47 -30.23
N LYS A 252 22.02 -29.41 -29.80
CA LYS A 252 20.84 -29.38 -30.69
C LYS A 252 20.38 -27.94 -30.96
N GLY A 253 19.81 -27.73 -32.14
CA GLY A 253 19.68 -26.42 -32.79
C GLY A 253 18.92 -25.36 -32.00
N ALA A 254 19.34 -24.11 -32.17
CA ALA A 254 18.64 -22.95 -31.65
C ALA A 254 17.29 -22.78 -32.36
N THR A 255 16.20 -22.90 -31.61
CA THR A 255 14.84 -22.72 -32.13
C THR A 255 14.62 -21.28 -32.58
N VAL A 256 14.35 -21.09 -33.88
CA VAL A 256 13.92 -19.79 -34.41
C VAL A 256 12.56 -19.44 -33.80
N LEU A 257 12.49 -18.34 -33.05
CA LEU A 257 11.22 -17.81 -32.54
C LEU A 257 10.43 -17.18 -33.69
N THR A 258 9.61 -17.99 -34.35
CA THR A 258 8.68 -17.58 -35.41
C THR A 258 7.51 -16.78 -34.84
N ALA A 259 7.75 -15.52 -34.52
CA ALA A 259 6.71 -14.58 -34.14
C ALA A 259 5.74 -14.35 -35.31
N THR A 260 4.53 -14.89 -35.21
CA THR A 260 3.44 -14.63 -36.17
C THR A 260 3.05 -13.15 -36.13
N PRO A 261 2.86 -12.50 -37.29
CA PRO A 261 2.59 -11.07 -37.35
C PRO A 261 1.19 -10.75 -36.81
N LYS A 262 1.13 -10.05 -35.68
CA LYS A 262 -0.10 -9.35 -35.26
C LYS A 262 -0.28 -8.09 -36.11
N SER A 263 -1.52 -7.75 -36.43
CA SER A 263 -1.88 -6.69 -37.37
C SER A 263 -1.45 -5.30 -36.88
N VAL A 264 -0.53 -4.67 -37.62
CA VAL A 264 -0.03 -3.31 -37.33
C VAL A 264 -1.04 -2.27 -37.85
N LYS A 265 -1.98 -1.86 -37.00
CA LYS A 265 -2.86 -0.70 -37.26
C LYS A 265 -2.18 0.63 -36.90
N ALA A 266 -1.22 1.03 -37.72
CA ALA A 266 -0.80 2.43 -37.88
C ALA A 266 0.03 2.58 -39.16
N THR A 267 -0.56 3.05 -40.26
CA THR A 267 0.20 3.42 -41.46
C THR A 267 1.01 4.68 -41.16
N GLN A 268 2.32 4.51 -40.92
CA GLN A 268 3.24 5.62 -40.78
C GLN A 268 3.47 6.27 -42.15
N TYR A 269 2.80 7.39 -42.39
CA TYR A 269 2.87 8.12 -43.66
C TYR A 269 4.23 8.82 -43.84
N TYR A 270 5.22 8.07 -44.31
CA TYR A 270 6.46 8.63 -44.80
C TYR A 270 6.22 9.32 -46.15
N ASN A 271 6.36 10.64 -46.18
CA ASN A 271 6.18 11.44 -47.39
C ASN A 271 7.53 11.88 -47.96
N TYR A 272 8.22 10.97 -48.63
CA TYR A 272 9.49 11.27 -49.32
C TYR A 272 9.27 12.07 -50.61
N SER A 273 10.19 12.98 -50.90
CA SER A 273 10.14 13.83 -52.10
C SER A 273 10.33 13.02 -53.39
N ALA A 274 10.00 13.62 -54.52
CA ALA A 274 10.23 13.02 -55.84
C ALA A 274 11.71 12.65 -56.05
N THR A 275 12.64 13.51 -55.61
CA THR A 275 14.09 13.24 -55.65
C THR A 275 14.49 12.02 -54.81
N GLN A 276 13.99 11.92 -53.57
CA GLN A 276 14.30 10.79 -52.69
C GLN A 276 13.78 9.47 -53.25
N LYS A 277 12.58 9.50 -53.84
CA LYS A 277 11.99 8.36 -54.55
C LYS A 277 12.81 7.99 -55.77
N ALA A 278 13.08 8.91 -56.68
CA ALA A 278 13.93 8.67 -57.85
C ALA A 278 15.31 8.10 -57.49
N ASN A 279 15.91 8.57 -56.39
CA ASN A 279 17.18 8.04 -55.88
C ASN A 279 17.03 6.59 -55.35
N ALA A 280 15.95 6.29 -54.62
CA ALA A 280 15.63 4.92 -54.19
C ALA A 280 15.36 3.98 -55.39
N GLU A 281 14.69 4.46 -56.43
CA GLU A 281 14.40 3.72 -57.67
C GLU A 281 15.66 3.41 -58.46
N PHE A 282 16.57 4.39 -58.59
CA PHE A 282 17.89 4.19 -59.18
C PHE A 282 18.68 3.11 -58.41
N LEU A 283 18.73 3.21 -57.08
CA LEU A 283 19.45 2.25 -56.23
C LEU A 283 18.82 0.86 -56.34
N TYR A 284 17.49 0.75 -56.34
CA TYR A 284 16.78 -0.52 -56.54
C TYR A 284 17.13 -1.16 -57.88
N ARG A 285 17.01 -0.43 -58.99
CA ARG A 285 17.39 -0.92 -60.33
C ARG A 285 18.88 -1.30 -60.39
N TYR A 286 19.77 -0.52 -59.78
CA TYR A 286 21.21 -0.78 -59.74
C TYR A 286 21.56 -2.09 -59.00
N PHE A 287 20.98 -2.33 -57.83
CA PHE A 287 21.31 -3.50 -57.00
C PHE A 287 20.51 -4.76 -57.38
N SER A 288 19.26 -4.64 -57.84
CA SER A 288 18.52 -5.80 -58.37
C SER A 288 19.16 -6.34 -59.65
N ALA A 289 19.70 -5.49 -60.52
CA ALA A 289 20.54 -5.91 -61.66
C ALA A 289 21.86 -6.62 -61.26
N ARG A 290 22.17 -6.67 -59.95
CA ARG A 290 23.34 -7.35 -59.37
C ARG A 290 22.94 -8.47 -58.41
N GLY A 291 21.70 -8.95 -58.50
CA GLY A 291 21.20 -10.11 -57.76
C GLY A 291 20.86 -9.86 -56.28
N TRP A 292 20.69 -8.60 -55.86
CA TRP A 292 20.18 -8.29 -54.53
C TRP A 292 18.66 -8.45 -54.45
N THR A 293 18.16 -8.93 -53.31
CA THR A 293 16.71 -9.00 -53.05
C THR A 293 16.11 -7.62 -52.76
N ARG A 294 14.82 -7.44 -53.07
CA ARG A 294 14.08 -6.21 -52.70
C ARG A 294 14.14 -5.94 -51.19
N SER A 295 14.14 -6.99 -50.35
CA SER A 295 14.25 -6.85 -48.90
C SER A 295 15.61 -6.34 -48.44
N ALA A 296 16.71 -6.83 -49.03
CA ALA A 296 18.08 -6.39 -48.71
C ALA A 296 18.33 -4.94 -49.13
N ILE A 297 17.83 -4.56 -50.30
CA ILE A 297 17.87 -3.18 -50.80
C ILE A 297 17.05 -2.27 -49.90
N ALA A 298 15.81 -2.65 -49.56
CA ALA A 298 14.95 -1.86 -48.69
C ALA A 298 15.52 -1.68 -47.28
N GLY A 299 16.17 -2.71 -46.71
CA GLY A 299 16.89 -2.62 -45.43
C GLY A 299 18.05 -1.60 -45.45
N MET A 300 18.79 -1.55 -46.55
CA MET A 300 19.86 -0.57 -46.77
C MET A 300 19.29 0.84 -46.96
N LEU A 301 18.24 1.00 -47.78
CA LEU A 301 17.55 2.29 -47.95
C LEU A 301 16.98 2.81 -46.63
N GLY A 302 16.51 1.93 -45.74
CA GLY A 302 16.07 2.28 -44.39
C GLY A 302 17.14 2.94 -43.51
N ASN A 303 18.42 2.61 -43.75
CA ASN A 303 19.55 3.26 -43.11
C ASN A 303 19.92 4.58 -43.82
N MET A 304 20.12 4.53 -45.14
CA MET A 304 20.46 5.71 -45.95
C MET A 304 19.47 6.88 -45.80
N THR A 305 18.18 6.56 -45.58
CA THR A 305 17.14 7.58 -45.34
C THR A 305 17.38 8.39 -44.06
N VAL A 306 18.00 7.78 -43.05
CA VAL A 306 18.37 8.47 -41.80
C VAL A 306 19.73 9.13 -41.90
N GLU A 307 20.71 8.49 -42.56
CA GLU A 307 22.07 9.02 -42.72
C GLU A 307 22.17 10.23 -43.66
N SER A 308 21.48 10.19 -44.80
CA SER A 308 21.67 11.12 -45.92
C SER A 308 20.39 11.69 -46.50
N TYR A 309 19.22 11.30 -45.96
CA TYR A 309 17.93 11.51 -46.59
C TYR A 309 17.85 10.96 -48.04
N LEU A 310 18.66 9.95 -48.38
CA LEU A 310 18.87 9.41 -49.73
C LEU A 310 19.46 10.41 -50.74
N LEU A 311 20.17 11.44 -50.29
CA LEU A 311 20.88 12.40 -51.14
C LEU A 311 22.37 12.02 -51.24
N PRO A 312 22.96 11.94 -52.45
CA PRO A 312 24.37 11.54 -52.58
C PRO A 312 25.36 12.68 -52.34
N ASP A 313 25.07 13.92 -52.76
CA ASP A 313 25.96 15.06 -52.52
C ASP A 313 25.58 15.80 -51.22
N ILE A 314 25.84 15.15 -50.08
CA ILE A 314 25.58 15.71 -48.75
C ILE A 314 26.72 15.41 -47.77
N THR A 315 27.24 16.47 -47.16
CA THR A 315 28.19 16.44 -46.05
C THR A 315 27.44 16.42 -44.71
N GLU A 316 27.99 15.73 -43.73
CA GLU A 316 27.36 15.44 -42.44
C GLU A 316 26.78 16.65 -41.69
N ILE A 317 25.51 16.52 -41.27
CA ILE A 317 24.79 17.49 -40.43
C ILE A 317 25.16 17.28 -38.95
N GLY A 318 26.45 17.43 -38.63
CA GLY A 318 26.97 17.19 -37.27
C GLY A 318 28.41 17.68 -37.06
N GLY A 319 29.28 17.49 -38.05
CA GLY A 319 30.67 17.96 -38.05
C GLY A 319 31.74 16.89 -37.81
N GLY A 320 31.39 15.60 -37.80
CA GLY A 320 32.31 14.46 -37.69
C GLY A 320 33.10 14.12 -38.97
N GLY A 321 32.69 14.64 -40.13
CA GLY A 321 33.38 14.46 -41.42
C GLY A 321 32.84 13.33 -42.30
N GLY A 322 31.61 12.86 -42.05
CA GLY A 322 30.88 11.97 -42.93
C GLY A 322 30.40 12.62 -44.24
N TYR A 323 30.18 11.78 -45.26
CA TYR A 323 29.67 12.22 -46.56
C TYR A 323 28.90 11.11 -47.31
N GLY A 324 27.86 11.49 -48.06
CA GLY A 324 27.14 10.63 -49.00
C GLY A 324 26.08 9.72 -48.38
N LEU A 325 25.54 8.78 -49.18
CA LEU A 325 24.34 8.00 -48.91
C LEU A 325 24.35 7.27 -47.54
N VAL A 326 25.52 6.81 -47.10
CA VAL A 326 25.77 6.10 -45.82
C VAL A 326 26.83 6.83 -44.97
N GLN A 327 26.98 8.14 -45.17
CA GLN A 327 27.85 9.04 -44.38
C GLN A 327 29.26 8.47 -44.11
N TRP A 328 29.95 8.00 -45.17
CA TRP A 328 31.27 7.38 -45.09
C TRP A 328 32.22 8.26 -44.28
N THR A 329 32.66 7.75 -43.14
CA THR A 329 33.54 8.48 -42.21
C THR A 329 34.89 7.76 -42.09
N PRO A 330 36.03 8.43 -42.37
CA PRO A 330 36.14 9.72 -43.04
C PRO A 330 35.72 9.64 -44.53
N ALA A 331 35.23 10.75 -45.08
CA ALA A 331 34.76 10.85 -46.47
C ALA A 331 35.79 10.43 -47.54
N SER A 332 37.09 10.50 -47.21
CA SER A 332 38.19 10.04 -48.07
C SER A 332 38.08 8.58 -48.51
N LYS A 333 37.42 7.71 -47.73
CA LYS A 333 37.12 6.31 -48.09
C LYS A 333 36.35 6.19 -49.41
N LEU A 334 35.32 7.01 -49.58
CA LEU A 334 34.55 7.10 -50.82
C LEU A 334 35.35 7.84 -51.88
N ILE A 335 35.78 9.08 -51.56
CA ILE A 335 36.36 10.04 -52.52
C ILE A 335 37.57 9.45 -53.24
N ASN A 336 38.48 8.79 -52.51
CA ASN A 336 39.70 8.25 -53.10
C ASN A 336 39.39 7.02 -53.97
N TRP A 337 38.46 6.16 -53.53
CA TRP A 337 38.10 4.95 -54.28
C TRP A 337 37.36 5.28 -55.58
N THR A 338 36.37 6.18 -55.56
CA THR A 338 35.63 6.52 -56.79
C THR A 338 36.55 7.21 -57.79
N ARG A 339 37.39 8.16 -57.36
CA ARG A 339 38.40 8.80 -58.22
C ARG A 339 39.35 7.78 -58.86
N ALA A 340 39.85 6.81 -58.09
CA ALA A 340 40.72 5.74 -58.60
C ALA A 340 40.01 4.80 -59.60
N ASN A 341 38.67 4.77 -59.61
CA ASN A 341 37.85 3.98 -60.53
C ASN A 341 37.19 4.83 -61.64
N GLY A 342 37.56 6.12 -61.78
CA GLY A 342 36.99 7.02 -62.80
C GLY A 342 35.54 7.46 -62.54
N LEU A 343 35.05 7.33 -61.30
CA LEU A 343 33.68 7.62 -60.89
C LEU A 343 33.60 8.92 -60.05
N ASP A 344 32.54 9.71 -60.25
CA ASP A 344 32.27 10.87 -59.39
C ASP A 344 31.61 10.44 -58.07
N TYR A 345 32.27 10.81 -56.97
CA TYR A 345 31.83 10.56 -55.60
C TYR A 345 30.51 11.25 -55.24
N ARG A 346 30.12 12.32 -55.96
CA ARG A 346 28.84 13.02 -55.76
C ARG A 346 27.62 12.29 -56.29
N THR A 347 27.82 11.26 -57.12
CA THR A 347 26.73 10.63 -57.88
C THR A 347 26.21 9.36 -57.21
N LEU A 348 24.92 9.05 -57.43
CA LEU A 348 24.35 7.76 -57.06
C LEU A 348 25.13 6.58 -57.68
N THR A 349 25.58 6.73 -58.93
CA THR A 349 26.36 5.70 -59.64
C THR A 349 27.69 5.40 -58.93
N GLY A 350 28.46 6.43 -58.58
CA GLY A 350 29.74 6.27 -57.87
C GLY A 350 29.58 5.67 -56.48
N GLN A 351 28.55 6.11 -55.74
CA GLN A 351 28.27 5.63 -54.38
C GLN A 351 27.69 4.21 -54.37
N ALA A 352 26.75 3.88 -55.27
CA ALA A 352 26.22 2.52 -55.40
C ALA A 352 27.30 1.52 -55.82
N ALA A 353 28.23 1.92 -56.69
CA ALA A 353 29.42 1.12 -57.02
C ALA A 353 30.33 0.90 -55.81
N ARG A 354 30.56 1.92 -54.97
CA ARG A 354 31.35 1.79 -53.74
C ARG A 354 30.72 0.79 -52.76
N ILE A 355 29.42 0.88 -52.51
CA ILE A 355 28.70 -0.04 -51.63
C ILE A 355 28.73 -1.46 -52.19
N GLN A 356 28.50 -1.63 -53.50
CA GLN A 356 28.58 -2.95 -54.13
C GLN A 356 29.97 -3.58 -53.95
N TYR A 357 31.03 -2.79 -54.10
CA TYR A 357 32.41 -3.22 -53.89
C TYR A 357 32.67 -3.60 -52.42
N GLU A 358 32.26 -2.76 -51.46
CA GLU A 358 32.42 -3.02 -50.02
C GLU A 358 31.69 -4.27 -49.55
N MET A 359 30.54 -4.58 -50.15
CA MET A 359 29.70 -5.74 -49.85
C MET A 359 30.19 -7.05 -50.50
N THR A 360 30.95 -7.00 -51.61
CA THR A 360 31.57 -8.20 -52.20
C THR A 360 32.98 -8.48 -51.70
N HIS A 361 33.70 -7.45 -51.25
CA HIS A 361 35.09 -7.58 -50.78
C HIS A 361 35.23 -7.59 -49.25
N GLY A 362 34.12 -7.54 -48.50
CA GLY A 362 34.13 -7.66 -47.04
C GLY A 362 34.83 -6.51 -46.32
N ILE A 363 34.60 -5.27 -46.77
CA ILE A 363 35.36 -4.07 -46.33
C ILE A 363 34.61 -3.25 -45.26
N GLN A 364 33.28 -3.17 -45.36
CA GLN A 364 32.47 -2.34 -44.44
C GLN A 364 31.42 -3.16 -43.68
N PHE A 365 31.02 -4.33 -44.18
CA PHE A 365 29.98 -5.18 -43.60
C PHE A 365 30.60 -6.39 -42.87
N TYR A 366 30.44 -6.46 -41.55
CA TYR A 366 31.01 -7.53 -40.71
C TYR A 366 29.98 -8.09 -39.71
N PRO A 367 30.04 -9.39 -39.37
CA PRO A 367 29.26 -9.98 -38.27
C PRO A 367 29.36 -9.19 -36.96
N SER A 368 28.23 -9.04 -36.27
CA SER A 368 28.10 -8.35 -34.99
C SER A 368 27.42 -9.23 -33.94
N TYR A 369 27.36 -8.76 -32.68
CA TYR A 369 26.56 -9.42 -31.64
C TYR A 369 25.05 -9.47 -32.00
N THR A 370 24.56 -8.50 -32.78
CA THR A 370 23.16 -8.43 -33.22
C THR A 370 22.87 -9.36 -34.40
N SER A 371 23.87 -9.65 -35.25
CA SER A 371 23.70 -10.61 -36.36
C SER A 371 25.02 -11.18 -36.87
N SER A 372 25.09 -12.52 -36.95
CA SER A 372 26.19 -13.26 -37.58
C SER A 372 26.13 -13.30 -39.12
N MET A 373 25.13 -12.66 -39.73
CA MET A 373 24.92 -12.67 -41.18
C MET A 373 26.12 -12.08 -41.94
N THR A 374 26.55 -12.75 -43.01
CA THR A 374 27.61 -12.25 -43.91
C THR A 374 27.03 -11.34 -44.99
N ALA A 375 27.86 -10.52 -45.63
CA ALA A 375 27.40 -9.63 -46.72
C ALA A 375 26.78 -10.42 -47.90
N ALA A 376 27.36 -11.58 -48.25
CA ALA A 376 26.81 -12.46 -49.29
C ALA A 376 25.44 -13.07 -48.93
N GLN A 377 25.21 -13.38 -47.64
CA GLN A 377 23.90 -13.78 -47.14
C GLN A 377 22.93 -12.60 -47.13
N TYR A 378 23.38 -11.41 -46.71
CA TYR A 378 22.57 -10.20 -46.66
C TYR A 378 21.99 -9.85 -48.03
N MET A 379 22.84 -9.72 -49.06
CA MET A 379 22.41 -9.36 -50.42
C MET A 379 21.35 -10.32 -50.97
N LYS A 380 21.43 -11.60 -50.61
CA LYS A 380 20.51 -12.66 -51.07
C LYS A 380 19.37 -12.99 -50.09
N SER A 381 19.19 -12.22 -49.02
CA SER A 381 18.24 -12.57 -47.95
C SER A 381 16.80 -12.17 -48.27
N ASN A 382 15.88 -13.10 -48.06
CA ASN A 382 14.43 -12.86 -48.11
C ASN A 382 13.81 -12.66 -46.70
N ALA A 383 14.63 -12.38 -45.68
CA ALA A 383 14.13 -11.88 -44.40
C ALA A 383 13.37 -10.54 -44.58
N SER A 384 12.58 -10.13 -43.57
CA SER A 384 11.82 -8.88 -43.66
C SER A 384 12.75 -7.68 -43.83
N ALA A 385 12.30 -6.66 -44.57
CA ALA A 385 13.06 -5.42 -44.75
C ALA A 385 13.32 -4.71 -43.40
N TYR A 386 12.39 -4.83 -42.45
CA TYR A 386 12.60 -4.42 -41.05
C TYR A 386 13.85 -5.09 -40.46
N THR A 387 13.91 -6.42 -40.47
CA THR A 387 15.03 -7.18 -39.90
C THR A 387 16.33 -6.84 -40.63
N LEU A 388 16.31 -6.73 -41.96
CA LEU A 388 17.49 -6.42 -42.74
C LEU A 388 18.00 -4.98 -42.50
N ALA A 389 17.13 -4.00 -42.21
CA ALA A 389 17.59 -2.68 -41.78
C ALA A 389 18.39 -2.72 -40.46
N ILE A 390 17.95 -3.53 -39.50
CA ILE A 390 18.66 -3.70 -38.21
C ILE A 390 19.97 -4.48 -38.40
N VAL A 391 20.00 -5.47 -39.31
CA VAL A 391 21.24 -6.16 -39.68
C VAL A 391 22.21 -5.20 -40.38
N PHE A 392 21.76 -4.36 -41.32
CA PHE A 392 22.61 -3.39 -41.99
C PHE A 392 23.15 -2.34 -41.01
N LEU A 393 22.30 -1.82 -40.11
CA LEU A 393 22.70 -0.94 -39.02
C LEU A 393 23.82 -1.55 -38.16
N ALA A 394 23.64 -2.81 -37.74
CA ALA A 394 24.55 -3.47 -36.81
C ALA A 394 25.82 -4.03 -37.47
N ASN A 395 25.80 -4.37 -38.76
CA ASN A 395 26.92 -5.03 -39.44
C ASN A 395 27.68 -4.10 -40.40
N TYR A 396 27.00 -3.11 -41.00
CA TYR A 396 27.61 -2.12 -41.91
C TYR A 396 27.93 -0.81 -41.18
N GLU A 397 26.89 -0.10 -40.69
CA GLU A 397 27.03 1.25 -40.13
C GLU A 397 27.76 1.24 -38.76
N ARG A 398 27.42 0.29 -37.89
CA ARG A 398 28.00 0.08 -36.54
C ARG A 398 28.04 1.36 -35.67
N PRO A 399 26.91 2.08 -35.50
CA PRO A 399 26.84 3.26 -34.64
C PRO A 399 26.97 2.90 -33.15
N TYR A 400 27.30 3.91 -32.33
CA TYR A 400 27.36 3.78 -30.87
C TYR A 400 25.98 3.44 -30.25
N ASP A 401 24.89 4.00 -30.80
CA ASP A 401 23.52 3.58 -30.47
C ASP A 401 22.97 2.64 -31.54
N SER A 402 22.90 1.36 -31.22
CA SER A 402 22.37 0.30 -32.08
C SER A 402 20.85 0.12 -31.98
N ASN A 403 20.16 0.80 -31.06
CA ASN A 403 18.73 0.65 -30.81
C ASN A 403 17.90 1.65 -31.64
N GLN A 404 17.98 1.56 -32.97
CA GLN A 404 17.26 2.43 -33.90
C GLN A 404 16.17 1.66 -34.69
N PRO A 405 15.10 1.16 -34.03
CA PRO A 405 14.06 0.34 -34.67
C PRO A 405 13.33 1.06 -35.82
N GLU A 406 13.31 2.40 -35.79
CA GLU A 406 12.68 3.23 -36.81
C GLU A 406 13.26 3.02 -38.22
N ARG A 407 14.54 2.66 -38.34
CA ARG A 407 15.16 2.30 -39.63
C ARG A 407 14.51 1.07 -40.25
N GLY A 408 14.02 0.14 -39.40
CA GLY A 408 13.24 -1.00 -39.82
C GLY A 408 11.84 -0.62 -40.32
N ASN A 409 11.17 0.34 -39.68
CA ASN A 409 9.88 0.87 -40.14
C ASN A 409 10.03 1.56 -41.51
N ILE A 410 11.07 2.39 -41.67
CA ILE A 410 11.41 3.04 -42.94
C ILE A 410 11.73 2.00 -44.04
N ALA A 411 12.46 0.93 -43.72
CA ALA A 411 12.73 -0.13 -44.66
C ALA A 411 11.45 -0.90 -45.09
N MET A 412 10.46 -1.06 -44.20
CA MET A 412 9.17 -1.62 -44.60
C MET A 412 8.39 -0.69 -45.54
N TYR A 413 8.50 0.64 -45.39
CA TYR A 413 7.98 1.56 -46.41
C TYR A 413 8.68 1.36 -47.75
N TRP A 414 10.02 1.36 -47.79
CA TRP A 414 10.75 1.21 -49.05
C TRP A 414 10.50 -0.14 -49.70
N TYR A 415 10.36 -1.22 -48.93
CA TYR A 415 9.99 -2.53 -49.46
C TYR A 415 8.63 -2.51 -50.19
N ASN A 416 7.65 -1.81 -49.62
CA ASN A 416 6.33 -1.65 -50.23
C ASN A 416 6.37 -0.72 -51.46
N TYR A 417 7.09 0.42 -51.37
CA TYR A 417 7.26 1.36 -52.49
C TYR A 417 7.97 0.71 -53.68
N LEU A 418 9.09 0.01 -53.44
CA LEU A 418 9.79 -0.76 -54.46
C LEU A 418 8.98 -1.96 -54.97
N GLY A 419 7.89 -2.31 -54.28
CA GLY A 419 6.90 -3.29 -54.72
C GLY A 419 5.96 -2.79 -55.82
N THR A 420 5.79 -1.47 -55.99
CA THR A 420 4.95 -0.89 -57.05
C THR A 420 5.74 -0.58 -58.33
N ILE A 421 7.04 -0.87 -58.38
CA ILE A 421 7.90 -0.62 -59.54
C ILE A 421 7.99 -1.89 -60.39
N ASN A 422 7.57 -1.80 -61.65
CA ASN A 422 7.85 -2.85 -62.62
C ASN A 422 9.30 -2.76 -63.13
N LEU A 423 9.99 -3.91 -63.14
CA LEU A 423 11.38 -4.04 -63.59
C LEU A 423 11.51 -4.46 -65.07
N SER A 424 10.40 -4.74 -65.77
CA SER A 424 10.42 -4.99 -67.23
C SER A 424 10.93 -3.80 -68.04
N ASP A 425 10.69 -2.58 -67.54
CA ASP A 425 10.90 -1.37 -68.32
C ASP A 425 12.37 -0.93 -68.16
N ASN A 426 13.19 -1.34 -69.14
CA ASN A 426 14.64 -1.15 -69.14
C ASN A 426 15.13 -0.44 -70.42
N THR A 427 15.02 0.89 -70.43
CA THR A 427 15.43 1.75 -71.56
C THR A 427 16.81 2.39 -71.37
N ASN A 428 17.79 1.64 -70.84
CA ASN A 428 19.19 2.06 -70.78
C ASN A 428 19.86 2.04 -72.18
N LYS A 429 19.65 3.10 -72.97
CA LYS A 429 20.45 3.37 -74.18
C LYS A 429 21.45 4.51 -73.90
N PRO A 430 22.78 4.29 -74.08
CA PRO A 430 23.76 5.35 -73.88
C PRO A 430 23.68 6.42 -74.97
N ALA A 431 23.79 7.70 -74.58
CA ALA A 431 23.90 8.85 -75.47
C ALA A 431 25.37 9.29 -75.64
N PRO A 432 25.75 9.90 -76.78
CA PRO A 432 27.16 9.98 -77.22
C PRO A 432 27.99 11.12 -76.60
N LYS A 433 29.31 10.93 -76.72
CA LYS A 433 30.40 11.82 -76.29
C LYS A 433 30.44 13.15 -77.10
N PRO A 434 30.52 14.33 -76.45
CA PRO A 434 30.72 15.62 -77.12
C PRO A 434 32.21 16.04 -77.20
N THR A 435 32.52 16.86 -78.21
CA THR A 435 33.79 17.61 -78.42
C THR A 435 33.49 18.95 -79.16
N PRO A 436 34.37 19.98 -79.14
CA PRO A 436 33.92 21.34 -78.75
C PRO A 436 33.97 22.48 -79.81
N ASN A 437 33.50 23.67 -79.38
CA ASN A 437 33.69 25.05 -79.91
C ASN A 437 32.92 25.48 -81.18
N PRO A 438 32.74 26.81 -81.48
CA PRO A 438 33.18 28.03 -80.76
C PRO A 438 32.03 29.05 -80.42
N THR A 439 32.37 30.33 -80.16
CA THR A 439 31.57 31.41 -79.54
C THR A 439 30.78 32.36 -80.50
N PRO A 440 29.88 33.26 -80.00
CA PRO A 440 28.75 33.83 -80.77
C PRO A 440 28.77 35.37 -81.02
N LYS A 441 27.69 35.89 -81.62
CA LYS A 441 27.29 37.32 -81.64
C LYS A 441 25.95 37.56 -80.90
N PRO A 442 25.59 38.80 -80.51
CA PRO A 442 24.69 39.03 -79.37
C PRO A 442 23.20 38.96 -79.70
N GLN A 443 22.49 38.13 -78.94
CA GLN A 443 21.05 38.21 -78.73
C GLN A 443 20.78 39.04 -77.45
N ALA A 444 19.59 39.65 -77.31
CA ALA A 444 19.25 40.38 -76.09
C ALA A 444 19.28 39.45 -74.86
N LYS A 445 19.88 39.91 -73.75
CA LYS A 445 19.95 39.13 -72.50
C LYS A 445 18.53 38.71 -72.09
N ASN A 446 18.33 37.41 -71.94
CA ASN A 446 17.08 36.78 -71.51
C ASN A 446 17.44 35.51 -70.73
N GLY A 447 16.79 35.25 -69.61
CA GLY A 447 17.21 34.18 -68.69
C GLY A 447 18.15 34.63 -67.57
N TYR A 448 18.74 33.66 -66.88
CA TYR A 448 19.67 33.88 -65.77
C TYR A 448 21.06 34.32 -66.27
N VAL A 449 21.59 35.42 -65.75
CA VAL A 449 22.89 35.99 -66.10
C VAL A 449 23.67 36.35 -64.84
N TRP A 450 24.87 35.81 -64.68
CA TRP A 450 25.80 36.22 -63.63
C TRP A 450 26.54 37.49 -64.06
N GLU A 451 26.61 38.49 -63.18
CA GLU A 451 27.45 39.68 -63.35
C GLU A 451 28.22 39.93 -62.06
N GLY A 452 29.52 39.64 -62.09
CA GLY A 452 30.32 39.50 -60.87
C GLY A 452 29.81 38.35 -60.00
N SER A 453 29.71 38.59 -58.69
CA SER A 453 29.19 37.62 -57.71
C SER A 453 27.66 37.56 -57.61
N ASN A 454 26.93 38.34 -58.40
CA ASN A 454 25.47 38.46 -58.32
C ASN A 454 24.79 37.80 -59.52
N LEU A 455 23.74 37.01 -59.29
CA LEU A 455 22.84 36.56 -60.36
C LEU A 455 21.72 37.58 -60.60
N TYR A 456 21.40 37.79 -61.87
CA TYR A 456 20.27 38.57 -62.35
C TYR A 456 19.40 37.67 -63.24
N TYR A 457 18.08 37.86 -63.21
CA TYR A 457 17.23 37.36 -64.30
C TYR A 457 16.85 38.52 -65.22
N TYR A 458 17.09 38.31 -66.50
CA TYR A 458 16.73 39.22 -67.56
C TYR A 458 15.46 38.72 -68.25
N ASN A 459 14.50 39.62 -68.46
CA ASN A 459 13.37 39.42 -69.36
C ASN A 459 13.45 40.47 -70.47
N ASN A 460 13.63 40.04 -71.73
CA ASN A 460 13.74 40.91 -72.90
C ASN A 460 14.69 42.13 -72.67
N GLY A 461 15.93 41.86 -72.23
CA GLY A 461 16.95 42.89 -71.98
C GLY A 461 16.83 43.65 -70.65
N ASN A 462 15.73 43.52 -69.90
CA ASN A 462 15.51 44.22 -68.63
C ASN A 462 15.72 43.31 -67.41
N LYS A 463 16.41 43.81 -66.37
CA LYS A 463 16.57 43.12 -65.08
C LYS A 463 15.29 43.17 -64.26
N VAL A 464 14.79 42.03 -63.80
CA VAL A 464 13.57 41.97 -62.96
C VAL A 464 13.83 42.38 -61.51
N SER A 465 12.76 42.66 -60.76
CA SER A 465 12.79 42.94 -59.31
C SER A 465 11.49 42.52 -58.64
N GLY A 466 11.57 42.20 -57.34
CA GLY A 466 10.45 41.66 -56.56
C GLY A 466 10.44 40.13 -56.55
N LEU A 467 9.30 39.55 -56.16
CA LEU A 467 9.09 38.10 -56.25
C LEU A 467 8.88 37.70 -57.71
N ARG A 468 9.51 36.59 -58.13
CA ARG A 468 9.25 35.93 -59.41
C ARG A 468 8.90 34.47 -59.15
N THR A 469 7.81 34.00 -59.74
CA THR A 469 7.49 32.56 -59.83
C THR A 469 8.11 31.96 -61.09
N TYR A 470 8.50 30.69 -61.03
CA TYR A 470 8.98 29.93 -62.19
C TYR A 470 8.68 28.43 -62.03
N GLY A 471 8.54 27.70 -63.15
CA GLY A 471 8.10 26.31 -63.12
C GLY A 471 6.71 26.15 -62.48
N GLN A 472 6.46 25.03 -61.80
CA GLN A 472 5.20 24.78 -61.10
C GLN A 472 5.16 25.33 -59.66
N ASN A 473 6.28 25.28 -58.93
CA ASN A 473 6.37 25.66 -57.51
C ASN A 473 7.68 26.41 -57.18
N GLY A 474 8.38 26.95 -58.17
CA GLY A 474 9.58 27.77 -57.95
C GLY A 474 9.19 29.21 -57.60
N LEU A 475 9.81 29.76 -56.56
CA LEU A 475 9.65 31.14 -56.14
C LEU A 475 11.01 31.69 -55.75
N GLU A 476 11.39 32.84 -56.30
CA GLU A 476 12.66 33.52 -56.05
C GLU A 476 12.41 35.02 -55.85
N TYR A 477 13.45 35.75 -55.42
CA TYR A 477 13.34 37.19 -55.15
C TYR A 477 14.56 37.97 -55.63
N TYR A 478 14.29 39.07 -56.33
CA TYR A 478 15.30 40.02 -56.80
C TYR A 478 15.16 41.35 -56.06
N HIS A 479 16.24 41.81 -55.44
CA HIS A 479 16.22 42.99 -54.58
C HIS A 479 15.72 44.25 -55.33
N PRO A 480 14.76 45.03 -54.81
CA PRO A 480 14.10 46.12 -55.54
C PRO A 480 15.05 47.14 -56.18
N THR A 481 16.07 47.57 -55.44
CA THR A 481 17.08 48.54 -55.91
C THR A 481 18.15 47.88 -56.79
N THR A 482 18.98 46.99 -56.23
CA THR A 482 20.15 46.43 -56.92
C THR A 482 19.83 45.42 -58.03
N LYS A 483 18.59 44.92 -58.10
CA LYS A 483 18.11 43.87 -59.02
C LYS A 483 18.79 42.49 -58.88
N ALA A 484 19.67 42.30 -57.90
CA ALA A 484 20.35 41.02 -57.69
C ALA A 484 19.43 39.99 -57.00
N GLN A 485 19.58 38.71 -57.36
CA GLN A 485 18.87 37.59 -56.73
C GLN A 485 19.31 37.46 -55.26
N VAL A 486 18.37 37.34 -54.34
CA VAL A 486 18.67 37.17 -52.92
C VAL A 486 18.93 35.69 -52.61
N ARG A 487 20.03 35.42 -51.91
CA ARG A 487 20.53 34.07 -51.59
C ARG A 487 20.96 33.98 -50.12
N ASN A 488 20.75 32.83 -49.50
CA ASN A 488 21.03 32.50 -48.10
C ASN A 488 20.50 33.51 -47.07
N GLN A 489 19.37 34.15 -47.36
CA GLN A 489 18.86 35.30 -46.60
C GLN A 489 17.36 35.22 -46.35
N GLN A 490 16.93 35.77 -45.21
CA GLN A 490 15.52 36.04 -44.93
C GLN A 490 15.13 37.38 -45.53
N VAL A 491 13.95 37.43 -46.15
CA VAL A 491 13.37 38.68 -46.67
C VAL A 491 11.98 38.85 -46.10
N ARG A 492 11.69 40.04 -45.57
CA ARG A 492 10.34 40.43 -45.15
C ARG A 492 9.66 41.22 -46.26
N ILE A 493 8.50 40.77 -46.71
CA ILE A 493 7.70 41.38 -47.77
C ILE A 493 6.32 41.64 -47.20
N GLY A 494 6.09 42.89 -46.78
CA GLY A 494 4.93 43.25 -45.95
C GLY A 494 4.95 42.52 -44.61
N THR A 495 3.87 41.79 -44.30
CA THR A 495 3.78 40.97 -43.09
C THR A 495 4.47 39.61 -43.22
N ALA A 496 4.67 39.09 -44.44
CA ALA A 496 5.24 37.78 -44.69
C ALA A 496 6.77 37.77 -44.60
N VAL A 497 7.34 36.68 -44.10
CA VAL A 497 8.78 36.41 -44.12
C VAL A 497 9.05 35.19 -44.99
N TYR A 498 10.03 35.30 -45.87
CA TYR A 498 10.52 34.26 -46.77
C TYR A 498 11.99 33.96 -46.43
N TYR A 499 12.50 32.78 -46.81
CA TYR A 499 13.93 32.49 -46.79
C TYR A 499 14.35 31.89 -48.13
N PHE A 500 15.37 32.50 -48.74
CA PHE A 500 15.94 32.05 -50.01
C PHE A 500 17.23 31.27 -49.75
N ASN A 501 17.35 30.09 -50.35
CA ASN A 501 18.49 29.20 -50.16
C ASN A 501 19.76 29.69 -50.89
N GLY A 502 20.80 28.85 -51.00
CA GLY A 502 22.04 29.19 -51.71
C GLY A 502 21.88 29.32 -53.23
N GLU A 503 20.84 28.74 -53.80
CA GLU A 503 20.51 28.73 -55.24
C GLU A 503 19.61 29.92 -55.63
N GLY A 504 18.96 30.55 -54.65
CA GLY A 504 18.06 31.71 -54.84
C GLY A 504 16.58 31.40 -54.60
N ASP A 505 16.26 30.18 -54.20
CA ASP A 505 14.90 29.65 -54.15
C ASP A 505 14.29 29.72 -52.75
N ALA A 506 13.03 30.15 -52.69
CA ALA A 506 12.25 30.26 -51.46
C ALA A 506 11.90 28.86 -50.95
N ILE A 507 12.37 28.51 -49.75
CA ILE A 507 12.14 27.17 -49.21
C ILE A 507 10.69 26.94 -48.75
N THR A 508 10.30 25.68 -48.69
CA THR A 508 9.15 25.20 -47.90
C THR A 508 9.63 24.13 -46.92
N GLY A 509 8.81 23.79 -45.92
CA GLY A 509 9.19 22.84 -44.87
C GLY A 509 10.05 23.46 -43.75
N PHE A 510 10.80 22.62 -43.04
CA PHE A 510 11.59 23.04 -41.87
C PHE A 510 12.97 23.59 -42.23
N ARG A 511 13.31 24.75 -41.66
CA ARG A 511 14.64 25.35 -41.68
C ARG A 511 15.27 25.23 -40.29
N LYS A 512 16.32 24.42 -40.15
CA LYS A 512 17.13 24.33 -38.93
C LYS A 512 18.36 25.24 -39.07
N PHE A 513 18.68 26.04 -38.06
CA PHE A 513 19.88 26.89 -38.05
C PHE A 513 20.36 27.19 -36.63
N GLY A 514 21.66 27.50 -36.51
CA GLY A 514 22.33 27.61 -35.22
C GLY A 514 22.23 26.32 -34.40
N LYS A 515 22.43 26.42 -33.09
CA LYS A 515 22.40 25.25 -32.18
C LYS A 515 20.99 24.73 -31.88
N ASN A 516 19.95 25.55 -32.06
CA ASN A 516 18.62 25.29 -31.50
C ASN A 516 17.44 25.99 -32.22
N SER A 517 17.64 26.75 -33.30
CA SER A 517 16.53 27.45 -33.96
C SER A 517 15.95 26.62 -35.10
N VAL A 518 14.62 26.51 -35.12
CA VAL A 518 13.86 25.76 -36.13
C VAL A 518 12.69 26.64 -36.57
N GLU A 519 12.65 27.00 -37.84
CA GLU A 519 11.51 27.67 -38.48
C GLU A 519 10.76 26.69 -39.39
N TYR A 520 9.53 27.02 -39.76
CA TYR A 520 8.75 26.29 -40.76
C TYR A 520 8.18 27.27 -41.78
N TYR A 521 8.30 26.92 -43.06
CA TYR A 521 7.77 27.68 -44.20
C TYR A 521 6.68 26.85 -44.87
N ALA A 522 5.46 27.40 -44.96
CA ALA A 522 4.33 26.71 -45.58
C ALA A 522 4.54 26.53 -47.10
N GLN A 523 3.65 25.77 -47.75
CA GLN A 523 3.76 25.51 -49.20
C GLN A 523 3.58 26.75 -50.09
N ASN A 524 3.20 27.90 -49.52
CA ASN A 524 3.22 29.21 -50.18
C ASN A 524 4.51 30.01 -49.89
N HIS A 525 5.56 29.32 -49.42
CA HIS A 525 6.89 29.81 -49.05
C HIS A 525 6.93 30.85 -47.91
N LYS A 526 5.80 31.11 -47.23
CA LYS A 526 5.73 32.05 -46.09
C LYS A 526 6.06 31.33 -44.79
N ARG A 527 6.90 31.95 -43.95
CA ARG A 527 7.21 31.49 -42.60
C ARG A 527 5.93 31.48 -41.74
N VAL A 528 5.74 30.40 -40.99
CA VAL A 528 4.61 30.21 -40.07
C VAL A 528 4.99 30.69 -38.66
N SER A 529 4.06 31.37 -37.98
CA SER A 529 4.22 31.94 -36.63
C SER A 529 2.87 31.99 -35.90
N ASN A 530 2.92 32.04 -34.57
CA ASN A 530 1.78 32.02 -33.64
C ASN A 530 0.77 30.86 -33.82
N THR A 531 1.16 29.75 -34.46
CA THR A 531 0.25 28.64 -34.76
C THR A 531 0.93 27.28 -34.78
N TYR A 532 0.11 26.23 -34.78
CA TYR A 532 0.54 24.84 -34.83
C TYR A 532 1.00 24.45 -36.24
N VAL A 533 2.02 23.60 -36.30
CA VAL A 533 2.47 22.91 -37.50
C VAL A 533 2.41 21.41 -37.24
N GLN A 534 1.66 20.68 -38.06
CA GLN A 534 1.62 19.22 -38.04
C GLN A 534 2.33 18.67 -39.28
N THR A 535 3.22 17.70 -39.10
CA THR A 535 3.86 16.94 -40.18
C THR A 535 3.75 15.44 -39.90
N GLY A 536 2.84 14.76 -40.62
CA GLY A 536 2.49 13.38 -40.30
C GLY A 536 1.89 13.27 -38.90
N GLN A 537 2.48 12.46 -38.03
CA GLN A 537 2.08 12.32 -36.62
C GLN A 537 2.83 13.29 -35.67
N THR A 538 3.73 14.14 -36.19
CA THR A 538 4.51 15.07 -35.38
C THR A 538 3.87 16.46 -35.33
N TYR A 539 3.91 17.09 -34.16
CA TYR A 539 3.30 18.39 -33.89
C TYR A 539 4.31 19.36 -33.28
N TYR A 540 4.22 20.62 -33.69
CA TYR A 540 5.07 21.74 -33.27
C TYR A 540 4.17 22.96 -33.05
N TYR A 541 4.60 23.92 -32.22
CA TYR A 541 4.01 25.25 -32.18
C TYR A 541 5.07 26.31 -32.51
N MET A 542 4.79 27.13 -33.51
CA MET A 542 5.66 28.23 -33.94
C MET A 542 5.28 29.48 -33.14
N ASP A 543 6.25 30.08 -32.45
CA ASP A 543 6.05 31.28 -31.63
C ASP A 543 5.78 32.54 -32.48
N GLY A 544 5.66 33.71 -31.85
CA GLY A 544 5.48 34.99 -32.55
C GLY A 544 6.66 35.40 -33.43
N ASN A 545 7.86 34.85 -33.17
CA ASN A 545 9.05 35.02 -34.00
C ASN A 545 9.15 33.99 -35.13
N GLY A 546 8.22 33.03 -35.21
CA GLY A 546 8.23 31.94 -36.18
C GLY A 546 9.20 30.80 -35.84
N GLN A 547 9.72 30.73 -34.62
CA GLN A 547 10.56 29.64 -34.14
C GLN A 547 9.74 28.57 -33.42
N ALA A 548 10.09 27.29 -33.61
CA ALA A 548 9.42 26.19 -32.94
C ALA A 548 9.72 26.24 -31.43
N THR A 549 8.67 26.06 -30.63
CA THR A 549 8.71 26.16 -29.16
C THR A 549 9.49 25.00 -28.52
N ALA A 550 10.06 25.25 -27.35
CA ALA A 550 10.78 24.28 -26.53
C ALA A 550 10.39 24.45 -25.04
N GLY A 551 10.35 23.35 -24.30
CA GLY A 551 9.91 23.34 -22.90
C GLY A 551 8.40 23.38 -22.73
N LEU A 552 7.94 23.85 -21.57
CA LEU A 552 6.51 23.98 -21.25
C LEU A 552 5.91 25.23 -21.92
N ARG A 553 4.76 25.06 -22.58
CA ARG A 553 3.94 26.16 -23.11
C ARG A 553 2.60 26.18 -22.40
N ARG A 554 2.33 27.22 -21.62
CA ARG A 554 0.99 27.48 -21.07
C ARG A 554 0.25 28.41 -22.03
N TYR A 555 -0.83 27.92 -22.63
CA TYR A 555 -1.63 28.70 -23.60
C TYR A 555 -3.01 29.12 -23.04
N SER A 556 -3.43 28.56 -21.90
CA SER A 556 -4.58 29.05 -21.13
C SER A 556 -4.39 28.81 -19.63
N LYS A 557 -5.40 29.12 -18.80
CA LYS A 557 -5.32 28.89 -17.34
C LYS A 557 -5.08 27.42 -17.00
N THR A 558 -5.68 26.50 -17.74
CA THR A 558 -5.55 25.04 -17.59
C THR A 558 -4.70 24.39 -18.69
N GLY A 559 -4.73 24.94 -19.92
CA GLY A 559 -4.03 24.42 -21.09
C GLY A 559 -2.52 24.58 -20.97
N LEU A 560 -1.82 23.43 -20.96
CA LEU A 560 -0.38 23.32 -20.77
C LEU A 560 0.15 22.18 -21.64
N GLU A 561 1.12 22.48 -22.50
CA GLU A 561 1.77 21.55 -23.41
C GLU A 561 3.27 21.45 -23.09
N TYR A 562 3.94 20.44 -23.64
CA TYR A 562 5.41 20.32 -23.57
C TYR A 562 6.01 19.96 -24.93
N TYR A 563 7.03 20.73 -25.34
CA TYR A 563 7.80 20.53 -26.55
C TYR A 563 9.23 20.15 -26.21
N ASN A 564 9.75 19.09 -26.82
CA ASN A 564 11.06 18.54 -26.49
C ASN A 564 12.21 19.57 -26.70
N PRO A 565 13.04 19.86 -25.67
CA PRO A 565 14.13 20.85 -25.77
C PRO A 565 15.23 20.56 -26.78
N THR A 566 15.28 19.36 -27.37
CA THR A 566 16.19 19.01 -28.48
C THR A 566 15.44 18.92 -29.82
N THR A 567 14.33 18.18 -29.88
CA THR A 567 13.66 17.85 -31.17
C THR A 567 12.50 18.78 -31.55
N ARG A 568 12.05 19.67 -30.64
CA ARG A 568 10.86 20.55 -30.78
C ARG A 568 9.51 19.84 -30.91
N LEU A 569 9.49 18.50 -30.82
CA LEU A 569 8.28 17.69 -30.89
C LEU A 569 7.39 17.90 -29.66
N GLN A 570 6.10 18.15 -29.87
CA GLN A 570 5.09 18.08 -28.80
C GLN A 570 5.05 16.66 -28.22
N THR A 571 4.99 16.56 -26.91
CA THR A 571 4.81 15.28 -26.22
C THR A 571 3.33 14.93 -26.15
N ARG A 572 2.99 13.70 -26.59
CA ARG A 572 1.63 13.16 -26.66
C ARG A 572 1.62 11.72 -26.16
N ASN A 573 0.58 11.33 -25.44
CA ASN A 573 0.41 10.03 -24.78
C ASN A 573 1.63 9.58 -23.94
N ASN A 574 2.39 10.52 -23.38
CA ASN A 574 3.67 10.23 -22.74
C ASN A 574 4.01 11.24 -21.64
N TYR A 575 4.95 10.86 -20.78
CA TYR A 575 5.45 11.66 -19.67
C TYR A 575 6.48 12.69 -20.12
N ALA A 576 6.54 13.82 -19.42
CA ALA A 576 7.72 14.69 -19.41
C ALA A 576 8.19 14.97 -17.99
N LYS A 577 9.51 15.11 -17.83
CA LYS A 577 10.13 15.60 -16.60
C LYS A 577 10.73 16.98 -16.86
N VAL A 578 10.39 17.96 -16.02
CA VAL A 578 10.90 19.33 -16.10
C VAL A 578 11.42 19.73 -14.72
N GLY A 579 12.74 19.82 -14.58
CA GLY A 579 13.39 19.87 -13.27
C GLY A 579 13.04 18.61 -12.45
N ASN A 580 12.46 18.79 -11.27
CA ASN A 580 11.96 17.69 -10.43
C ASN A 580 10.48 17.33 -10.71
N ASN A 581 9.75 18.13 -11.48
CA ASN A 581 8.33 17.96 -11.72
C ASN A 581 8.07 16.94 -12.83
N TYR A 582 7.05 16.11 -12.64
CA TYR A 582 6.59 15.14 -13.64
C TYR A 582 5.20 15.54 -14.13
N TYR A 583 4.98 15.39 -15.43
CA TYR A 583 3.76 15.69 -16.16
C TYR A 583 3.43 14.51 -17.08
N TYR A 584 2.17 14.31 -17.43
CA TYR A 584 1.77 13.40 -18.50
C TYR A 584 0.86 14.13 -19.48
N PHE A 585 1.11 13.97 -20.77
CA PHE A 585 0.36 14.62 -21.85
C PHE A 585 -0.54 13.61 -22.55
N ASN A 586 -1.80 13.99 -22.78
CA ASN A 586 -2.80 13.15 -23.44
C ASN A 586 -2.54 13.00 -24.95
N GLY A 587 -3.48 12.41 -25.70
CA GLY A 587 -3.34 12.25 -27.15
C GLY A 587 -3.37 13.58 -27.94
N GLU A 588 -3.98 14.61 -27.37
CA GLU A 588 -4.13 15.96 -27.93
C GLU A 588 -2.89 16.84 -27.65
N GLY A 589 -2.03 16.43 -26.71
CA GLY A 589 -0.79 17.11 -26.33
C GLY A 589 -0.91 18.00 -25.10
N ASP A 590 -2.02 17.89 -24.37
CA ASP A 590 -2.35 18.62 -23.16
C ASP A 590 -1.99 17.86 -21.88
N ALA A 591 -1.48 18.58 -20.89
CA ALA A 591 -1.13 18.04 -19.58
C ALA A 591 -2.38 17.61 -18.82
N VAL A 592 -2.41 16.37 -18.35
CA VAL A 592 -3.52 15.82 -17.58
C VAL A 592 -3.61 16.49 -16.21
N SER A 593 -4.84 16.73 -15.76
CA SER A 593 -5.19 17.30 -14.46
C SER A 593 -6.18 16.39 -13.71
N GLY A 594 -6.07 16.29 -12.39
CA GLY A 594 -6.87 15.38 -11.58
C GLY A 594 -6.38 13.93 -11.68
N PHE A 595 -7.29 12.97 -11.54
CA PHE A 595 -6.96 11.54 -11.56
C PHE A 595 -6.73 11.03 -12.99
N ARG A 596 -5.63 10.30 -13.20
CA ARG A 596 -5.38 9.51 -14.42
C ARG A 596 -5.43 8.02 -14.09
N LYS A 597 -6.30 7.28 -14.77
CA LYS A 597 -6.30 5.80 -14.74
C LYS A 597 -5.44 5.27 -15.88
N TYR A 598 -4.68 4.20 -15.65
CA TYR A 598 -3.90 3.52 -16.67
C TYR A 598 -3.71 2.03 -16.36
N GLY A 599 -3.43 1.22 -17.38
CA GLY A 599 -3.32 -0.24 -17.22
C GLY A 599 -4.59 -0.87 -16.65
N LYS A 600 -4.45 -1.83 -15.71
CA LYS A 600 -5.57 -2.50 -15.05
C LYS A 600 -5.98 -1.85 -13.71
N ASN A 601 -4.99 -1.56 -12.86
CA ASN A 601 -5.16 -0.96 -11.52
C ASN A 601 -4.17 0.22 -11.33
N GLY A 602 -3.71 0.88 -12.40
CA GLY A 602 -2.86 2.06 -12.31
C GLY A 602 -3.69 3.31 -12.08
N LEU A 603 -3.32 4.11 -11.07
CA LEU A 603 -3.98 5.37 -10.73
C LEU A 603 -2.93 6.39 -10.30
N GLU A 604 -2.87 7.52 -11.01
CA GLU A 604 -2.04 8.68 -10.69
C GLU A 604 -2.95 9.88 -10.38
N TYR A 605 -2.37 10.93 -9.78
CA TYR A 605 -3.03 12.21 -9.62
C TYR A 605 -2.10 13.35 -10.00
N TYR A 606 -2.66 14.34 -10.71
CA TYR A 606 -1.99 15.55 -11.16
C TYR A 606 -2.72 16.76 -10.56
N ASN A 607 -1.98 17.70 -9.96
CA ASN A 607 -2.56 18.88 -9.34
C ASN A 607 -3.40 19.68 -10.36
N PRO A 608 -4.69 19.98 -10.10
CA PRO A 608 -5.56 20.63 -11.10
C PRO A 608 -5.08 22.00 -11.59
N THR A 609 -4.34 22.74 -10.76
CA THR A 609 -3.85 24.09 -11.08
C THR A 609 -2.48 24.08 -11.77
N THR A 610 -1.55 23.23 -11.32
CA THR A 610 -0.16 23.22 -11.81
C THR A 610 0.16 22.08 -12.78
N GLN A 611 -0.76 21.12 -12.93
CA GLN A 611 -0.62 19.89 -13.74
C GLN A 611 0.57 18.99 -13.34
N ILE A 612 1.17 19.21 -12.16
CA ILE A 612 2.29 18.41 -11.62
C ILE A 612 1.76 17.13 -10.97
N GLN A 613 2.38 15.98 -11.27
CA GLN A 613 2.08 14.69 -10.64
C GLN A 613 2.39 14.70 -9.14
N THR A 614 1.44 14.25 -8.31
CA THR A 614 1.65 14.05 -6.87
C THR A 614 2.53 12.82 -6.63
N ARG A 615 3.57 12.97 -5.80
CA ARG A 615 4.53 11.93 -5.41
C ARG A 615 4.86 12.05 -3.92
N ASN A 616 5.00 10.93 -3.21
CA ASN A 616 5.23 10.83 -1.77
C ASN A 616 4.28 11.71 -0.91
N ASN A 617 3.00 11.81 -1.29
CA ASN A 617 2.07 12.71 -0.63
C ASN A 617 0.61 12.24 -0.74
N TYR A 618 -0.22 12.72 0.18
CA TYR A 618 -1.65 12.44 0.24
C TYR A 618 -2.43 13.35 -0.71
N VAL A 619 -3.58 12.86 -1.18
CA VAL A 619 -4.60 13.65 -1.89
C VAL A 619 -5.94 13.35 -1.23
N GLN A 620 -6.66 14.41 -0.85
CA GLN A 620 -8.06 14.33 -0.49
C GLN A 620 -8.92 14.73 -1.70
N SER A 621 -9.94 13.93 -2.00
CA SER A 621 -10.93 14.22 -3.04
C SER A 621 -12.33 13.99 -2.46
N GLY A 622 -13.00 15.08 -2.07
CA GLY A 622 -14.21 15.01 -1.26
C GLY A 622 -13.93 14.36 0.09
N LYS A 623 -14.65 13.28 0.42
CA LYS A 623 -14.43 12.48 1.63
C LYS A 623 -13.35 11.39 1.50
N ASN A 624 -12.83 11.15 0.29
CA ASN A 624 -11.91 10.05 0.02
C ASN A 624 -10.45 10.53 0.15
N PHE A 625 -9.61 9.72 0.79
CA PHE A 625 -8.18 9.96 0.91
C PHE A 625 -7.39 8.91 0.12
N TYR A 626 -6.32 9.36 -0.51
CA TYR A 626 -5.41 8.58 -1.33
C TYR A 626 -3.97 8.94 -0.94
N TYR A 627 -3.02 8.03 -1.10
CA TYR A 627 -1.59 8.33 -0.95
C TYR A 627 -0.83 7.86 -2.19
N PHE A 628 0.01 8.74 -2.74
CA PHE A 628 0.80 8.48 -3.93
C PHE A 628 2.26 8.23 -3.55
N ASN A 629 2.83 7.14 -4.05
CA ASN A 629 4.21 6.73 -3.77
C ASN A 629 5.24 7.66 -4.46
N GLY A 630 6.54 7.34 -4.35
CA GLY A 630 7.60 8.11 -5.00
C GLY A 630 7.62 8.02 -6.54
N GLU A 631 6.98 6.99 -7.09
CA GLU A 631 6.85 6.72 -8.53
C GLU A 631 5.65 7.46 -9.16
N GLY A 632 4.72 7.94 -8.33
CA GLY A 632 3.54 8.74 -8.71
C GLY A 632 2.22 7.96 -8.71
N ASP A 633 2.22 6.73 -8.19
CA ASP A 633 1.11 5.78 -8.20
C ASP A 633 0.40 5.71 -6.84
N ALA A 634 -0.93 5.59 -6.88
CA ALA A 634 -1.76 5.44 -5.70
C ALA A 634 -1.53 4.08 -5.02
N VAL A 635 -1.18 4.08 -3.74
CA VAL A 635 -0.96 2.87 -2.95
C VAL A 635 -2.25 2.06 -2.80
N SER A 636 -2.11 0.74 -2.74
CA SER A 636 -3.19 -0.23 -2.57
C SER A 636 -2.77 -1.32 -1.58
N GLY A 637 -3.71 -1.82 -0.78
CA GLY A 637 -3.44 -2.75 0.32
C GLY A 637 -2.82 -2.07 1.54
N PHE A 638 -2.07 -2.83 2.35
CA PHE A 638 -1.43 -2.31 3.57
C PHE A 638 -0.22 -1.43 3.25
N CYS A 639 -0.22 -0.19 3.72
CA CYS A 639 0.96 0.68 3.70
C CYS A 639 1.59 0.73 5.10
N LYS A 640 2.93 0.62 5.19
CA LYS A 640 3.67 0.73 6.47
C LYS A 640 4.51 1.99 6.47
N TYR A 641 4.47 2.73 7.56
CA TYR A 641 5.23 3.98 7.72
C TYR A 641 5.79 4.09 9.15
N GLY A 642 6.88 4.85 9.31
CA GLY A 642 7.54 5.03 10.61
C GLY A 642 7.94 3.70 11.27
N LYS A 643 7.76 3.59 12.59
CA LYS A 643 8.10 2.39 13.39
C LYS A 643 6.92 1.41 13.53
N ASN A 644 5.74 1.94 13.86
CA ASN A 644 4.50 1.20 14.11
C ASN A 644 3.31 1.81 13.33
N GLY A 645 3.56 2.57 12.25
CA GLY A 645 2.50 3.13 11.41
C GLY A 645 2.02 2.10 10.39
N LEU A 646 0.70 1.90 10.32
CA LEU A 646 0.06 0.99 9.38
C LEU A 646 -1.25 1.61 8.90
N GLU A 647 -1.39 1.71 7.59
CA GLU A 647 -2.60 2.16 6.89
C GLU A 647 -3.11 1.04 5.98
N TYR A 648 -4.34 1.17 5.47
CA TYR A 648 -4.85 0.28 4.43
C TYR A 648 -5.66 1.05 3.38
N TYR A 649 -5.33 0.80 2.12
CA TYR A 649 -5.98 1.37 0.94
C TYR A 649 -6.73 0.25 0.21
N ASN A 650 -7.96 0.52 -0.24
CA ASN A 650 -8.76 -0.46 -0.96
C ASN A 650 -8.03 -0.93 -2.26
N PRO A 651 -7.78 -2.24 -2.48
CA PRO A 651 -6.98 -2.73 -3.62
C PRO A 651 -7.52 -2.42 -5.03
N THR A 652 -8.76 -1.98 -5.15
CA THR A 652 -9.45 -1.68 -6.42
C THR A 652 -9.70 -0.19 -6.60
N THR A 653 -10.00 0.54 -5.52
CA THR A 653 -10.33 1.98 -5.58
C THR A 653 -9.24 2.90 -5.05
N HIS A 654 -8.18 2.36 -4.43
CA HIS A 654 -7.08 3.07 -3.79
C HIS A 654 -7.51 4.03 -2.65
N ILE A 655 -8.75 3.91 -2.15
CA ILE A 655 -9.29 4.74 -1.06
C ILE A 655 -8.81 4.20 0.29
N GLN A 656 -8.14 5.07 1.07
CA GLN A 656 -7.73 4.83 2.45
C GLN A 656 -8.94 4.49 3.32
N GLN A 657 -8.86 3.42 4.11
CA GLN A 657 -9.92 3.04 5.05
C GLN A 657 -9.83 3.87 6.32
N ARG A 658 -10.95 4.49 6.71
CA ARG A 658 -11.08 5.34 7.89
C ARG A 658 -12.35 5.00 8.66
N ASN A 659 -12.26 5.02 9.99
CA ASN A 659 -13.30 4.60 10.93
C ASN A 659 -13.89 3.19 10.68
N ASN A 660 -13.17 2.32 9.96
CA ASN A 660 -13.70 1.08 9.39
C ASN A 660 -12.86 -0.15 9.75
N TYR A 661 -13.50 -1.32 9.75
CA TYR A 661 -12.83 -2.61 9.87
C TYR A 661 -12.31 -3.09 8.52
N VAL A 662 -11.17 -3.78 8.53
CA VAL A 662 -10.59 -4.45 7.36
C VAL A 662 -10.25 -5.88 7.73
N GLN A 663 -10.78 -6.85 6.99
CA GLN A 663 -10.42 -8.26 7.13
C GLN A 663 -9.37 -8.65 6.09
N SER A 664 -8.30 -9.33 6.53
CA SER A 664 -7.30 -9.93 5.66
C SER A 664 -7.07 -11.37 6.09
N GLY A 665 -7.69 -12.30 5.35
CA GLY A 665 -7.77 -13.71 5.74
C GLY A 665 -8.52 -13.86 7.08
N LYS A 666 -7.87 -14.47 8.07
CA LYS A 666 -8.41 -14.63 9.44
C LYS A 666 -8.16 -13.44 10.38
N ASN A 667 -7.40 -12.43 9.94
CA ASN A 667 -7.02 -11.30 10.78
C ASN A 667 -7.98 -10.14 10.53
N LEU A 668 -8.52 -9.54 11.60
CA LEU A 668 -9.27 -8.28 11.53
C LEU A 668 -8.42 -7.13 12.07
N TYR A 669 -8.52 -5.98 11.42
CA TYR A 669 -7.88 -4.71 11.76
C TYR A 669 -8.98 -3.65 11.86
N TYR A 670 -8.77 -2.58 12.62
CA TYR A 670 -9.63 -1.40 12.60
C TYR A 670 -8.80 -0.14 12.36
N PHE A 671 -9.24 0.69 11.43
CA PHE A 671 -8.58 1.94 11.06
C PHE A 671 -9.35 3.13 11.62
N ASN A 672 -8.64 4.04 12.29
CA ASN A 672 -9.20 5.21 12.97
C ASN A 672 -9.67 6.29 11.97
N GLY A 673 -10.10 7.46 12.46
CA GLY A 673 -10.53 8.58 11.60
C GLY A 673 -9.41 9.22 10.75
N ASN A 674 -8.15 9.00 11.12
CA ASN A 674 -6.97 9.47 10.39
C ASN A 674 -6.50 8.48 9.31
N GLY A 675 -6.92 7.21 9.39
CA GLY A 675 -6.50 6.13 8.50
C GLY A 675 -5.44 5.18 9.08
N ASP A 676 -5.12 5.30 10.38
CA ASP A 676 -4.15 4.44 11.06
C ASP A 676 -4.81 3.23 11.71
N ALA A 677 -4.14 2.07 11.64
CA ALA A 677 -4.55 0.86 12.32
C ALA A 677 -4.40 1.01 13.85
N VAL A 678 -5.49 0.79 14.59
CA VAL A 678 -5.49 0.90 16.05
C VAL A 678 -4.61 -0.19 16.69
N SER A 679 -3.94 0.19 17.78
CA SER A 679 -3.09 -0.68 18.60
C SER A 679 -3.43 -0.48 20.08
N GLY A 680 -3.43 -1.55 20.88
CA GLY A 680 -3.92 -1.53 22.26
C GLY A 680 -5.45 -1.57 22.34
N PHE A 681 -6.01 -0.97 23.39
CA PHE A 681 -7.46 -0.95 23.60
C PHE A 681 -8.18 0.03 22.66
N ARG A 682 -9.30 -0.40 22.07
CA ARG A 682 -10.29 0.48 21.43
C ARG A 682 -11.58 0.48 22.25
N LYS A 683 -12.02 1.66 22.69
CA LYS A 683 -13.37 1.87 23.24
C LYS A 683 -14.30 2.37 22.14
N TYR A 684 -15.54 1.91 22.12
CA TYR A 684 -16.57 2.38 21.19
C TYR A 684 -17.98 2.17 21.76
N GLY A 685 -18.95 2.98 21.33
CA GLY A 685 -20.31 2.94 21.90
C GLY A 685 -20.33 3.18 23.41
N LYS A 686 -21.31 2.59 24.11
CA LYS A 686 -21.47 2.73 25.57
C LYS A 686 -20.55 1.80 26.37
N ASN A 687 -20.54 0.51 26.01
CA ASN A 687 -19.80 -0.57 26.68
C ASN A 687 -18.95 -1.42 25.70
N GLY A 688 -18.61 -0.89 24.52
CA GLY A 688 -17.78 -1.61 23.55
C GLY A 688 -16.30 -1.45 23.86
N LEU A 689 -15.59 -2.58 23.98
CA LEU A 689 -14.15 -2.62 24.27
C LEU A 689 -13.50 -3.75 23.48
N GLU A 690 -12.57 -3.43 22.58
CA GLU A 690 -11.74 -4.37 21.84
C GLU A 690 -10.27 -4.20 22.22
N TYR A 691 -9.42 -5.14 21.82
CA TYR A 691 -7.97 -5.01 21.92
C TYR A 691 -7.27 -5.44 20.64
N TYR A 692 -6.29 -4.65 20.21
CA TYR A 692 -5.46 -4.87 19.03
C TYR A 692 -4.00 -5.05 19.45
N ASN A 693 -3.30 -6.01 18.85
CA ASN A 693 -1.91 -6.28 19.17
C ASN A 693 -1.02 -5.04 18.88
N PRO A 694 -0.26 -4.50 19.86
CA PRO A 694 0.50 -3.25 19.69
C PRO A 694 1.56 -3.20 18.57
N THR A 695 1.96 -4.38 18.05
CA THR A 695 3.01 -4.53 17.03
C THR A 695 2.46 -5.00 15.68
N THR A 696 1.36 -5.76 15.67
CA THR A 696 0.77 -6.31 14.43
C THR A 696 -0.58 -5.69 14.06
N HIS A 697 -1.19 -4.89 14.94
CA HIS A 697 -2.51 -4.27 14.78
C HIS A 697 -3.67 -5.27 14.55
N ILE A 698 -3.44 -6.57 14.80
CA ILE A 698 -4.46 -7.60 14.66
C ILE A 698 -5.36 -7.60 15.91
N GLN A 699 -6.68 -7.60 15.71
CA GLN A 699 -7.67 -7.74 16.78
C GLN A 699 -7.52 -9.07 17.52
N LEU A 700 -7.51 -9.01 18.84
CA LEU A 700 -7.48 -10.20 19.70
C LEU A 700 -8.88 -10.83 19.76
N ARG A 701 -8.95 -12.14 19.50
CA ARG A 701 -10.20 -12.93 19.51
C ARG A 701 -10.00 -14.25 20.22
N ASN A 702 -11.05 -14.72 20.89
CA ASN A 702 -11.10 -15.96 21.68
C ASN A 702 -9.93 -16.15 22.65
N ASN A 703 -9.43 -15.08 23.26
CA ASN A 703 -8.20 -15.13 24.05
C ASN A 703 -8.17 -14.08 25.17
N TYR A 704 -7.32 -14.34 26.16
CA TYR A 704 -7.08 -13.47 27.30
C TYR A 704 -6.09 -12.35 26.97
N MET A 705 -6.23 -11.23 27.66
CA MET A 705 -5.27 -10.13 27.67
C MET A 705 -5.05 -9.66 29.10
N GLN A 706 -3.78 -9.52 29.50
CA GLN A 706 -3.42 -9.02 30.83
C GLN A 706 -2.74 -7.66 30.71
N SER A 707 -3.30 -6.66 31.40
CA SER A 707 -2.72 -5.31 31.53
C SER A 707 -2.43 -5.05 33.00
N GLY A 708 -1.16 -5.21 33.41
CA GLY A 708 -0.76 -5.16 34.80
C GLY A 708 -1.45 -6.24 35.64
N LYS A 709 -2.28 -5.84 36.60
CA LYS A 709 -3.10 -6.74 37.44
C LYS A 709 -4.45 -7.10 36.82
N ASN A 710 -4.90 -6.37 35.79
CA ASN A 710 -6.22 -6.54 35.19
C ASN A 710 -6.16 -7.61 34.11
N VAL A 711 -7.09 -8.57 34.15
CA VAL A 711 -7.25 -9.59 33.12
C VAL A 711 -8.59 -9.39 32.42
N TYR A 712 -8.57 -9.47 31.10
CA TYR A 712 -9.68 -9.34 30.18
C TYR A 712 -9.75 -10.61 29.33
N TYR A 713 -10.92 -10.93 28.78
CA TYR A 713 -11.06 -11.95 27.73
C TYR A 713 -11.88 -11.39 26.58
N PHE A 714 -11.38 -11.56 25.36
CA PHE A 714 -12.01 -11.08 24.13
C PHE A 714 -12.68 -12.24 23.40
N GLY A 715 -13.95 -12.07 23.05
CA GLY A 715 -14.84 -13.08 22.47
C GLY A 715 -14.50 -13.45 21.03
N ALA A 716 -15.37 -14.26 20.41
CA ALA A 716 -15.24 -14.67 19.01
C ALA A 716 -15.44 -13.49 18.03
N ASN A 717 -16.23 -12.50 18.44
CA ASN A 717 -16.47 -11.23 17.75
C ASN A 717 -15.34 -10.19 17.97
N GLY A 718 -14.45 -10.38 18.95
CA GLY A 718 -13.37 -9.45 19.29
C GLY A 718 -13.66 -8.49 20.44
N ASP A 719 -14.84 -8.57 21.06
CA ASP A 719 -15.25 -7.70 22.17
C ASP A 719 -14.90 -8.31 23.54
N ALA A 720 -14.57 -7.45 24.50
CA ALA A 720 -14.29 -7.83 25.88
C ALA A 720 -15.57 -8.34 26.57
N VAL A 721 -15.53 -9.57 27.08
CA VAL A 721 -16.68 -10.18 27.74
C VAL A 721 -17.01 -9.45 29.05
N SER A 722 -18.31 -9.26 29.30
CA SER A 722 -18.88 -8.71 30.52
C SER A 722 -19.85 -9.71 31.14
N GLY A 723 -19.93 -9.75 32.48
CA GLY A 723 -20.73 -10.72 33.21
C GLY A 723 -20.09 -12.12 33.23
N PHE A 724 -20.94 -13.16 33.29
CA PHE A 724 -20.48 -14.55 33.40
C PHE A 724 -19.95 -15.11 32.06
N ARG A 725 -18.80 -15.79 32.10
CA ARG A 725 -18.29 -16.60 30.99
C ARG A 725 -18.15 -18.06 31.41
N LYS A 726 -18.83 -18.97 30.72
CA LYS A 726 -18.59 -20.42 30.85
C LYS A 726 -17.46 -20.85 29.91
N TYR A 727 -16.59 -21.76 30.35
CA TYR A 727 -15.54 -22.34 29.52
C TYR A 727 -15.22 -23.78 29.95
N GLY A 728 -14.77 -24.62 29.01
CA GLY A 728 -14.54 -26.04 29.28
C GLY A 728 -15.79 -26.77 29.81
N LYS A 729 -15.58 -27.79 30.66
CA LYS A 729 -16.68 -28.58 31.24
C LYS A 729 -17.27 -27.95 32.51
N ASN A 730 -16.40 -27.49 33.41
CA ASN A 730 -16.75 -26.94 34.73
C ASN A 730 -16.09 -25.57 35.01
N GLY A 731 -15.74 -24.81 33.97
CA GLY A 731 -15.15 -23.48 34.11
C GLY A 731 -16.22 -22.39 34.08
N LEU A 732 -16.18 -21.49 35.06
CA LEU A 732 -17.02 -20.30 35.12
C LEU A 732 -16.16 -19.12 35.61
N GLU A 733 -16.15 -18.04 34.85
CA GLU A 733 -15.49 -16.77 35.19
C GLU A 733 -16.55 -15.67 35.30
N TYR A 734 -16.20 -14.54 35.89
CA TYR A 734 -17.02 -13.33 35.85
C TYR A 734 -16.15 -12.09 35.59
N TYR A 735 -16.62 -11.25 34.67
CA TYR A 735 -16.02 -9.98 34.28
C TYR A 735 -16.94 -8.84 34.69
N ASN A 736 -16.38 -7.77 35.27
CA ASN A 736 -17.16 -6.62 35.70
C ASN A 736 -17.93 -6.01 34.50
N PRO A 737 -19.27 -5.82 34.59
CA PRO A 737 -20.08 -5.40 33.44
C PRO A 737 -19.68 -4.07 32.78
N THR A 738 -19.04 -3.17 33.54
CA THR A 738 -18.68 -1.80 33.11
C THR A 738 -17.20 -1.68 32.74
N THR A 739 -16.31 -2.42 33.40
CA THR A 739 -14.85 -2.33 33.18
C THR A 739 -14.26 -3.52 32.42
N HIS A 740 -15.02 -4.59 32.21
CA HIS A 740 -14.60 -5.85 31.58
C HIS A 740 -13.43 -6.56 32.31
N ILE A 741 -13.14 -6.19 33.57
CA ILE A 741 -12.06 -6.78 34.36
C ILE A 741 -12.54 -8.06 35.06
N GLN A 742 -11.82 -9.16 34.85
CA GLN A 742 -12.06 -10.44 35.51
C GLN A 742 -11.97 -10.30 37.03
N GLN A 743 -12.96 -10.83 37.75
CA GLN A 743 -12.97 -10.83 39.20
C GLN A 743 -12.07 -11.95 39.73
N ARG A 744 -11.15 -11.60 40.65
CA ARG A 744 -10.15 -12.49 41.22
C ARG A 744 -10.02 -12.25 42.72
N ASN A 745 -9.98 -13.32 43.50
CA ASN A 745 -10.02 -13.31 44.97
C ASN A 745 -11.20 -12.49 45.55
N ASN A 746 -12.33 -12.46 44.85
CA ASN A 746 -13.45 -11.56 45.17
C ASN A 746 -14.79 -12.30 45.17
N TYR A 747 -15.74 -11.78 45.96
CA TYR A 747 -17.13 -12.18 45.89
C TYR A 747 -17.85 -11.41 44.77
N VAL A 748 -18.79 -12.06 44.10
CA VAL A 748 -19.66 -11.44 43.10
C VAL A 748 -21.09 -11.76 43.45
N GLN A 749 -21.92 -10.74 43.62
CA GLN A 749 -23.36 -10.89 43.77
C GLN A 749 -24.05 -10.66 42.43
N ALA A 750 -24.86 -11.62 41.99
CA ALA A 750 -25.71 -11.52 40.82
C ALA A 750 -27.17 -11.78 41.24
N GLY A 751 -27.93 -10.70 41.41
CA GLY A 751 -29.26 -10.75 42.02
C GLY A 751 -29.19 -11.31 43.46
N LYS A 752 -29.94 -12.37 43.73
CA LYS A 752 -29.96 -13.07 45.04
C LYS A 752 -28.80 -14.07 45.24
N ASN A 753 -28.01 -14.35 44.21
CA ASN A 753 -26.97 -15.38 44.24
C ASN A 753 -25.61 -14.76 44.54
N LEU A 754 -24.84 -15.35 45.46
CA LEU A 754 -23.44 -14.99 45.70
C LEU A 754 -22.50 -16.06 45.17
N TYR A 755 -21.43 -15.64 44.53
CA TYR A 755 -20.36 -16.45 43.96
C TYR A 755 -19.02 -15.98 44.56
N TYR A 756 -18.00 -16.83 44.55
CA TYR A 756 -16.62 -16.43 44.88
C TYR A 756 -15.65 -16.90 43.80
N PHE A 757 -14.78 -15.99 43.38
CA PHE A 757 -13.78 -16.23 42.34
C PHE A 757 -12.38 -16.30 42.95
N ASN A 758 -11.63 -17.34 42.59
CA ASN A 758 -10.29 -17.62 43.12
C ASN A 758 -9.22 -16.64 42.55
N ALA A 759 -7.94 -16.88 42.84
CA ALA A 759 -6.83 -16.05 42.32
C ALA A 759 -6.65 -16.11 40.79
N ASN A 760 -7.10 -17.20 40.16
CA ASN A 760 -7.07 -17.41 38.71
C ASN A 760 -8.27 -16.79 38.00
N GLY A 761 -9.33 -16.44 38.73
CA GLY A 761 -10.57 -15.88 38.21
C GLY A 761 -11.66 -16.90 37.93
N ASP A 762 -11.54 -18.12 38.47
CA ASP A 762 -12.53 -19.19 38.36
C ASP A 762 -13.48 -19.19 39.57
N ALA A 763 -14.77 -19.43 39.33
CA ALA A 763 -15.77 -19.66 40.36
C ALA A 763 -15.47 -20.99 41.07
N ILE A 764 -15.41 -20.95 42.40
CA ILE A 764 -15.14 -22.15 43.19
C ILE A 764 -16.40 -23.01 43.39
N THR A 765 -16.19 -24.27 43.76
CA THR A 765 -17.23 -25.22 44.17
C THR A 765 -16.78 -26.00 45.41
N GLY A 766 -17.72 -26.63 46.10
CA GLY A 766 -17.45 -27.39 47.33
C GLY A 766 -17.20 -26.50 48.55
N LEU A 767 -16.49 -27.05 49.53
CA LEU A 767 -16.22 -26.38 50.81
C LEU A 767 -15.02 -25.43 50.73
N ARG A 768 -15.20 -24.17 51.15
CA ARG A 768 -14.12 -23.18 51.31
C ARG A 768 -13.93 -22.81 52.77
N LYS A 769 -12.71 -22.97 53.29
CA LYS A 769 -12.29 -22.36 54.56
C LYS A 769 -11.75 -20.95 54.28
N TYR A 770 -12.08 -19.98 55.12
CA TYR A 770 -11.53 -18.63 55.05
C TYR A 770 -11.46 -17.98 56.44
N GLY A 771 -10.54 -17.05 56.64
CA GLY A 771 -10.31 -16.40 57.93
C GLY A 771 -10.00 -17.38 59.08
N LYS A 772 -10.18 -16.91 60.32
CA LYS A 772 -10.09 -17.75 61.53
C LYS A 772 -11.46 -18.36 61.81
N ASN A 773 -11.56 -19.69 61.69
CA ASN A 773 -12.77 -20.46 61.97
C ASN A 773 -14.03 -19.98 61.21
N LYS A 774 -13.94 -19.94 59.87
CA LYS A 774 -15.12 -19.91 59.00
C LYS A 774 -15.03 -20.93 57.87
N LEU A 775 -16.20 -21.36 57.41
CA LEU A 775 -16.40 -22.37 56.37
C LEU A 775 -17.64 -21.97 55.55
N GLU A 776 -17.52 -22.00 54.23
CA GLU A 776 -18.61 -21.79 53.26
C GLU A 776 -18.77 -23.03 52.39
N TYR A 777 -19.88 -23.11 51.65
CA TYR A 777 -20.07 -24.09 50.59
C TYR A 777 -20.63 -23.43 49.32
N TYR A 778 -20.13 -23.85 48.16
CA TYR A 778 -20.58 -23.44 46.84
C TYR A 778 -21.04 -24.65 46.05
N ASP A 779 -22.24 -24.61 45.47
CA ASP A 779 -22.83 -25.77 44.82
C ASP A 779 -22.05 -26.22 43.55
N PRO A 780 -21.66 -27.50 43.41
CA PRO A 780 -20.89 -28.01 42.27
C PRO A 780 -21.51 -27.89 40.87
N LYS A 781 -22.81 -27.59 40.74
CA LYS A 781 -23.48 -27.42 39.44
C LYS A 781 -23.73 -25.97 39.08
N SER A 782 -24.06 -25.15 40.08
CA SER A 782 -24.52 -23.77 39.91
C SER A 782 -23.54 -22.71 40.42
N TYR A 783 -22.48 -23.09 41.15
CA TYR A 783 -21.46 -22.22 41.74
C TYR A 783 -22.00 -21.21 42.80
N ILE A 784 -23.26 -21.36 43.22
CA ILE A 784 -23.94 -20.47 44.17
C ILE A 784 -23.55 -20.85 45.61
N GLN A 785 -23.27 -19.85 46.44
CA GLN A 785 -23.04 -20.02 47.89
C GLN A 785 -24.30 -20.54 48.59
N ALA A 786 -24.17 -21.61 49.39
CA ALA A 786 -25.25 -22.10 50.22
C ALA A 786 -25.57 -21.12 51.36
N ARG A 787 -26.84 -20.70 51.44
CA ARG A 787 -27.39 -19.85 52.51
C ARG A 787 -28.69 -20.42 53.05
N ASN A 788 -28.93 -20.29 54.35
CA ASN A 788 -30.09 -20.77 55.10
C ASN A 788 -30.42 -22.27 54.95
N GLN A 789 -29.50 -23.11 54.46
CA GLN A 789 -29.78 -24.49 54.05
C GLN A 789 -28.81 -25.53 54.62
N THR A 790 -29.29 -26.78 54.69
CA THR A 790 -28.50 -27.94 55.12
C THR A 790 -27.88 -28.64 53.91
N ILE A 791 -26.55 -28.74 53.87
CA ILE A 791 -25.81 -29.48 52.83
C ILE A 791 -25.31 -30.79 53.44
N THR A 792 -25.49 -31.91 52.75
CA THR A 792 -24.97 -33.23 53.20
C THR A 792 -23.96 -33.76 52.19
N LEU A 793 -22.76 -34.08 52.68
CA LEU A 793 -21.62 -34.58 51.92
C LEU A 793 -21.23 -35.95 52.49
N GLY A 794 -21.64 -37.01 51.81
CA GLY A 794 -21.54 -38.38 52.33
C GLY A 794 -22.29 -38.52 53.66
N LYS A 795 -21.59 -38.99 54.71
CA LYS A 795 -22.18 -39.16 56.05
C LYS A 795 -22.26 -37.86 56.88
N GLN A 796 -21.67 -36.75 56.42
CA GLN A 796 -21.59 -35.49 57.17
C GLN A 796 -22.65 -34.49 56.69
N SER A 797 -23.40 -33.89 57.62
CA SER A 797 -24.34 -32.79 57.32
C SER A 797 -23.84 -31.49 57.93
N TYR A 798 -23.90 -30.40 57.17
CA TYR A 798 -23.53 -29.03 57.54
C TYR A 798 -24.77 -28.13 57.42
N TYR A 799 -24.84 -27.03 58.17
CA TYR A 799 -25.87 -26.00 57.98
C TYR A 799 -25.22 -24.64 57.80
N PHE A 800 -25.58 -23.94 56.72
CA PHE A 800 -25.06 -22.61 56.38
C PHE A 800 -26.11 -21.55 56.69
N GLY A 801 -25.71 -20.50 57.41
CA GLY A 801 -26.59 -19.43 57.86
C GLY A 801 -27.00 -18.46 56.74
N SER A 802 -27.69 -17.38 57.11
CA SER A 802 -28.14 -16.33 56.19
C SER A 802 -26.99 -15.57 55.51
N ASN A 803 -25.83 -15.52 56.17
CA ASN A 803 -24.60 -14.91 55.67
C ASN A 803 -23.73 -15.87 54.82
N GLY A 804 -24.07 -17.16 54.76
CA GLY A 804 -23.30 -18.19 54.05
C GLY A 804 -22.19 -18.87 54.85
N ASP A 805 -21.96 -18.49 56.12
CA ASP A 805 -21.03 -19.21 57.00
C ASP A 805 -21.69 -20.47 57.58
N ALA A 806 -20.92 -21.53 57.76
CA ALA A 806 -21.34 -22.74 58.45
C ALA A 806 -21.54 -22.48 59.95
N VAL A 807 -22.64 -22.98 60.50
CA VAL A 807 -23.00 -22.82 61.91
C VAL A 807 -22.17 -23.77 62.79
N ALA A 808 -21.78 -23.27 63.97
CA ALA A 808 -21.06 -23.99 65.01
C ALA A 808 -21.77 -23.84 66.37
N GLY A 809 -21.67 -24.86 67.21
CA GLY A 809 -22.39 -24.94 68.49
C GLY A 809 -23.85 -25.33 68.32
N THR A 810 -24.70 -24.87 69.22
CA THR A 810 -26.15 -25.13 69.24
C THR A 810 -26.93 -24.10 68.42
N ILE A 811 -27.86 -24.56 67.57
CA ILE A 811 -28.81 -23.70 66.85
C ILE A 811 -30.24 -24.25 66.98
N LYS A 812 -31.22 -23.36 67.14
CA LYS A 812 -32.64 -23.72 67.14
C LYS A 812 -33.21 -23.58 65.73
N ARG A 813 -33.71 -24.68 65.14
CA ARG A 813 -34.37 -24.71 63.82
C ARG A 813 -35.61 -25.60 63.89
N ASN A 814 -36.72 -25.16 63.28
CA ASN A 814 -37.99 -25.91 63.22
C ASN A 814 -38.42 -26.46 64.60
N GLY A 815 -38.37 -25.59 65.62
CA GLY A 815 -38.66 -25.92 67.03
C GLY A 815 -37.54 -26.64 67.79
N LYS A 816 -36.71 -27.44 67.12
CA LYS A 816 -35.69 -28.32 67.73
C LYS A 816 -34.32 -27.65 67.87
N ILE A 817 -33.52 -28.09 68.83
CA ILE A 817 -32.11 -27.73 68.94
C ILE A 817 -31.27 -28.74 68.13
N GLU A 818 -30.34 -28.26 67.31
CA GLU A 818 -29.33 -29.07 66.65
C GLU A 818 -27.93 -28.64 67.11
N PHE A 819 -26.98 -29.58 67.15
CA PHE A 819 -25.58 -29.31 67.51
C PHE A 819 -24.64 -29.55 66.33
N TYR A 820 -23.80 -28.55 66.05
CA TYR A 820 -22.76 -28.58 65.03
C TYR A 820 -21.39 -28.44 65.68
N ASN A 821 -20.47 -29.37 65.41
CA ASN A 821 -19.17 -29.45 66.08
C ASN A 821 -18.29 -28.22 65.76
N PRO A 822 -17.86 -27.40 66.75
CA PRO A 822 -17.16 -26.13 66.46
C PRO A 822 -15.81 -26.22 65.73
N SER A 823 -15.20 -27.41 65.65
CA SER A 823 -13.92 -27.64 64.96
C SER A 823 -14.06 -28.01 63.48
N ASN A 824 -15.20 -28.55 63.06
CA ASN A 824 -15.39 -29.07 61.70
C ASN A 824 -16.80 -28.84 61.11
N TYR A 825 -17.70 -28.16 61.84
CA TYR A 825 -19.04 -27.74 61.40
C TYR A 825 -20.00 -28.88 61.02
N THR A 826 -19.69 -30.13 61.40
CA THR A 826 -20.59 -31.26 61.12
C THR A 826 -21.66 -31.40 62.20
N ARG A 827 -22.88 -31.72 61.80
CA ARG A 827 -24.01 -31.99 62.69
C ARG A 827 -23.74 -33.28 63.48
N ARG A 828 -23.69 -33.17 64.82
CA ARG A 828 -23.67 -34.36 65.68
C ARG A 828 -25.08 -34.98 65.69
N LYS A 829 -25.14 -36.31 65.57
CA LYS A 829 -26.39 -37.09 65.62
C LYS A 829 -26.41 -38.12 66.75
N THR A 830 -25.26 -38.42 67.36
CA THR A 830 -25.13 -39.35 68.48
C THR A 830 -25.70 -38.75 69.77
N PRO A 831 -26.54 -39.48 70.53
CA PRO A 831 -27.06 -39.04 71.83
C PRO A 831 -25.98 -38.73 72.88
N GLY A 832 -26.41 -38.12 73.98
CA GLY A 832 -25.59 -37.85 75.16
C GLY A 832 -25.00 -36.45 75.23
N TYR A 833 -24.08 -36.26 76.18
CA TYR A 833 -23.47 -34.96 76.48
C TYR A 833 -22.52 -34.47 75.36
N VAL A 834 -22.63 -33.18 75.03
CA VAL A 834 -21.79 -32.48 74.05
C VAL A 834 -21.29 -31.17 74.65
N LYS A 835 -19.96 -31.01 74.77
CA LYS A 835 -19.36 -29.83 75.41
C LYS A 835 -19.30 -28.64 74.43
N LEU A 836 -19.65 -27.44 74.91
CA LEU A 836 -19.52 -26.17 74.20
C LEU A 836 -18.92 -25.12 75.15
N GLY A 837 -17.63 -24.83 74.99
CA GLY A 837 -16.90 -23.95 75.91
C GLY A 837 -16.93 -24.50 77.35
N ASN A 838 -17.49 -23.72 78.27
CA ASN A 838 -17.60 -24.06 79.69
C ASN A 838 -18.94 -24.70 80.09
N THR A 839 -19.82 -25.01 79.13
CA THR A 839 -21.11 -25.68 79.38
C THR A 839 -21.33 -26.85 78.41
N TYR A 840 -22.49 -27.50 78.49
CA TYR A 840 -22.86 -28.68 77.73
C TYR A 840 -24.26 -28.49 77.10
N ALA A 841 -24.52 -29.20 76.01
CA ALA A 841 -25.85 -29.61 75.60
C ALA A 841 -26.00 -31.12 75.84
N PHE A 842 -27.22 -31.62 75.98
CA PHE A 842 -27.51 -33.06 76.00
C PHE A 842 -28.39 -33.40 74.79
N LEU A 843 -27.96 -34.36 73.97
CA LEU A 843 -28.67 -34.80 72.77
C LEU A 843 -29.53 -36.04 73.08
N ASP A 844 -30.77 -36.03 72.59
CA ASP A 844 -31.69 -37.18 72.60
C ASP A 844 -31.24 -38.29 71.62
N ASN A 845 -31.95 -39.42 71.63
CA ASN A 845 -31.67 -40.57 70.75
C ASN A 845 -31.77 -40.24 69.25
N ASN A 846 -32.39 -39.11 68.88
CA ASN A 846 -32.52 -38.63 67.50
C ASN A 846 -31.45 -37.57 67.15
N GLY A 847 -30.57 -37.21 68.10
CA GLY A 847 -29.53 -36.21 67.92
C GLY A 847 -30.04 -34.76 67.94
N TYR A 848 -31.11 -34.46 68.70
CA TYR A 848 -31.59 -33.10 68.99
C TYR A 848 -31.33 -32.73 70.45
N GLY A 849 -31.02 -31.46 70.69
CA GLY A 849 -30.78 -30.94 72.05
C GLY A 849 -32.07 -30.86 72.86
N VAL A 850 -32.05 -31.43 74.07
CA VAL A 850 -33.15 -31.34 75.04
C VAL A 850 -33.26 -29.94 75.63
N THR A 851 -34.44 -29.58 76.13
CA THR A 851 -34.72 -28.27 76.74
C THR A 851 -35.66 -28.41 77.93
N GLY A 852 -35.58 -27.49 78.89
CA GLY A 852 -36.31 -27.55 80.15
C GLY A 852 -35.58 -28.36 81.22
N LEU A 853 -36.31 -28.78 82.25
CA LEU A 853 -35.80 -29.64 83.32
C LEU A 853 -35.60 -31.07 82.84
N ARG A 854 -34.45 -31.67 83.16
CA ARG A 854 -34.10 -33.06 82.81
C ARG A 854 -33.67 -33.84 84.05
N ARG A 855 -34.42 -34.86 84.43
CA ARG A 855 -34.01 -35.81 85.49
C ARG A 855 -32.99 -36.81 84.96
N TYR A 856 -32.04 -37.22 85.80
CA TYR A 856 -31.08 -38.27 85.50
C TYR A 856 -30.63 -39.00 86.78
N GLY A 857 -30.31 -40.29 86.67
CA GLY A 857 -30.01 -41.12 87.86
C GLY A 857 -31.18 -41.15 88.86
N LYS A 858 -30.87 -41.37 90.15
CA LYS A 858 -31.88 -41.44 91.22
C LYS A 858 -32.35 -40.05 91.70
N ASN A 859 -31.42 -39.12 91.87
CA ASN A 859 -31.65 -37.79 92.46
C ASN A 859 -31.16 -36.61 91.58
N GLY A 860 -30.68 -36.86 90.36
CA GLY A 860 -30.10 -35.84 89.50
C GLY A 860 -31.16 -35.03 88.74
N LEU A 861 -30.94 -33.72 88.63
CA LEU A 861 -31.82 -32.79 87.93
C LEU A 861 -30.98 -31.67 87.27
N GLU A 862 -31.06 -31.56 85.96
CA GLU A 862 -30.39 -30.53 85.15
C GLU A 862 -31.43 -29.58 84.53
N TYR A 863 -31.00 -28.42 84.01
CA TYR A 863 -31.84 -27.57 83.16
C TYR A 863 -31.10 -27.09 81.92
N TYR A 864 -31.75 -27.21 80.76
CA TYR A 864 -31.25 -26.78 79.46
C TYR A 864 -32.13 -25.66 78.91
N SER A 865 -31.54 -24.52 78.56
CA SER A 865 -32.30 -23.33 78.13
C SER A 865 -33.17 -23.59 76.90
N PRO A 866 -34.49 -23.33 76.92
CA PRO A 866 -35.36 -23.46 75.74
C PRO A 866 -35.01 -22.54 74.56
N LYS A 867 -34.11 -21.55 74.77
CA LYS A 867 -33.61 -20.65 73.71
C LYS A 867 -32.36 -21.19 73.02
N THR A 868 -31.44 -21.82 73.75
CA THR A 868 -30.11 -22.23 73.25
C THR A 868 -29.83 -23.74 73.30
N GLY A 869 -30.57 -24.51 74.09
CA GLY A 869 -30.30 -25.93 74.37
C GLY A 869 -29.07 -26.19 75.24
N LEU A 870 -28.48 -25.14 75.83
CA LEU A 870 -27.31 -25.24 76.70
C LEU A 870 -27.73 -25.36 78.18
N GLN A 871 -26.98 -26.17 78.92
CA GLN A 871 -27.13 -26.38 80.35
C GLN A 871 -26.87 -25.07 81.10
N VAL A 872 -27.75 -24.72 82.04
CA VAL A 872 -27.50 -23.65 83.01
C VAL A 872 -26.58 -24.18 84.10
N ARG A 873 -25.52 -23.44 84.39
CA ARG A 873 -24.47 -23.79 85.36
C ARG A 873 -24.14 -22.55 86.17
N ASN A 874 -23.97 -22.70 87.48
CA ASN A 874 -23.73 -21.64 88.45
C ASN A 874 -24.76 -20.48 88.38
N GLY A 875 -26.05 -20.81 88.38
CA GLY A 875 -27.12 -19.82 88.21
C GLY A 875 -28.53 -20.33 88.54
N HIS A 876 -29.42 -19.38 88.80
CA HIS A 876 -30.84 -19.64 89.08
C HIS A 876 -31.67 -19.78 87.81
N VAL A 877 -32.76 -20.54 87.90
CA VAL A 877 -33.78 -20.66 86.85
C VAL A 877 -35.16 -20.67 87.51
N ASN A 878 -36.10 -19.88 86.99
CA ASN A 878 -37.52 -20.02 87.31
C ASN A 878 -38.19 -20.92 86.26
N VAL A 879 -38.92 -21.94 86.70
CA VAL A 879 -39.79 -22.76 85.85
C VAL A 879 -41.15 -22.83 86.52
N ASN A 880 -42.17 -22.27 85.86
CA ASN A 880 -43.57 -22.25 86.31
C ASN A 880 -43.74 -21.73 87.77
N GLY A 881 -43.00 -20.69 88.14
CA GLY A 881 -43.01 -20.09 89.48
C GLY A 881 -41.97 -20.69 90.44
N ILE A 882 -41.51 -21.92 90.22
CA ILE A 882 -40.54 -22.59 91.08
C ILE A 882 -39.12 -22.15 90.71
N VAL A 883 -38.35 -21.66 91.69
CA VAL A 883 -36.95 -21.28 91.48
C VAL A 883 -36.02 -22.44 91.87
N TYR A 884 -35.13 -22.79 90.95
CA TYR A 884 -34.05 -23.75 91.09
C TYR A 884 -32.70 -23.03 91.06
N TYR A 885 -31.63 -23.65 91.59
CA TYR A 885 -30.25 -23.20 91.38
C TYR A 885 -29.38 -24.37 90.92
N PHE A 886 -28.63 -24.14 89.85
CA PHE A 886 -27.70 -25.12 89.28
C PHE A 886 -26.27 -24.79 89.71
N ASN A 887 -25.56 -25.76 90.27
CA ASN A 887 -24.16 -25.63 90.71
C ASN A 887 -23.20 -25.44 89.51
N ARG A 888 -21.88 -25.38 89.78
CA ARG A 888 -20.85 -25.25 88.73
C ARG A 888 -20.81 -26.49 87.82
N GLU A 889 -21.28 -27.62 88.31
CA GLU A 889 -21.32 -28.95 87.71
C GLU A 889 -22.54 -29.11 86.77
N GLY A 890 -23.57 -28.26 86.94
CA GLY A 890 -24.79 -28.17 86.13
C GLY A 890 -26.03 -28.84 86.73
N ASP A 891 -25.97 -29.18 88.02
CA ASP A 891 -26.98 -29.94 88.76
C ASP A 891 -27.76 -29.04 89.73
N ALA A 892 -29.07 -29.26 89.81
CA ALA A 892 -29.94 -28.57 90.74
C ALA A 892 -29.64 -29.00 92.17
N ILE A 893 -29.23 -28.06 93.02
CA ILE A 893 -28.92 -28.36 94.42
C ILE A 893 -30.19 -28.74 95.20
N ASN A 894 -30.04 -29.65 96.16
CA ASN A 894 -31.08 -30.07 97.10
C ASN A 894 -30.45 -30.08 98.49
N GLY A 895 -30.71 -29.04 99.29
CA GLY A 895 -29.95 -28.72 100.49
C GLY A 895 -29.56 -27.23 100.59
N VAL A 896 -28.48 -26.96 101.32
CA VAL A 896 -28.00 -25.60 101.64
C VAL A 896 -27.03 -25.07 100.58
N ARG A 897 -27.19 -23.80 100.20
CA ARG A 897 -26.19 -22.98 99.51
C ARG A 897 -25.79 -21.82 100.40
N ASN A 898 -24.56 -21.79 100.86
CA ASN A 898 -24.03 -20.68 101.65
C ASN A 898 -23.83 -19.44 100.76
N LEU A 899 -24.30 -18.28 101.20
CA LEU A 899 -24.08 -16.99 100.54
C LEU A 899 -22.98 -16.15 101.20
N GLY A 900 -22.50 -16.57 102.37
CA GLY A 900 -21.62 -15.78 103.24
C GLY A 900 -22.40 -14.96 104.27
N ASN A 901 -21.68 -14.32 105.21
CA ASN A 901 -22.20 -13.36 106.19
C ASN A 901 -23.46 -13.82 106.97
N GLY A 902 -23.59 -15.12 107.25
CA GLY A 902 -24.74 -15.70 107.98
C GLY A 902 -26.01 -15.89 107.14
N TYR A 903 -25.93 -15.73 105.81
CA TYR A 903 -27.02 -15.97 104.87
C TYR A 903 -26.85 -17.28 104.10
N ILE A 904 -27.97 -17.95 103.84
CA ILE A 904 -28.07 -19.14 102.99
C ILE A 904 -29.21 -18.99 101.98
N GLU A 905 -29.18 -19.76 100.89
CA GLU A 905 -30.41 -20.24 100.25
C GLU A 905 -30.60 -21.71 100.63
N TYR A 906 -31.85 -22.18 100.71
CA TYR A 906 -32.17 -23.58 101.01
C TYR A 906 -33.17 -24.13 99.99
N TYR A 907 -32.94 -25.37 99.56
CA TYR A 907 -33.70 -26.02 98.48
C TYR A 907 -34.21 -27.37 98.96
N VAL A 908 -35.53 -27.59 98.85
CA VAL A 908 -36.20 -28.84 99.22
C VAL A 908 -36.85 -29.43 97.99
N ASN A 909 -36.54 -30.69 97.67
CA ASN A 909 -36.86 -31.31 96.38
C ASN A 909 -36.42 -30.45 95.18
N HIS A 910 -35.23 -29.84 95.32
CA HIS A 910 -34.63 -28.84 94.43
C HIS A 910 -35.37 -27.49 94.28
N ALA A 911 -36.52 -27.30 94.93
CA ALA A 911 -37.26 -26.03 94.91
C ALA A 911 -36.78 -25.09 96.03
N ARG A 912 -36.50 -23.83 95.70
CA ARG A 912 -36.04 -22.82 96.67
C ARG A 912 -37.11 -22.49 97.71
N VAL A 913 -36.73 -22.47 98.98
CA VAL A 913 -37.57 -21.97 100.08
C VAL A 913 -37.59 -20.44 100.06
N GLN A 914 -38.80 -19.85 100.04
CA GLN A 914 -39.07 -18.42 100.01
C GLN A 914 -40.20 -18.10 100.99
N ASN A 915 -40.23 -16.88 101.55
CA ASN A 915 -41.29 -16.38 102.44
C ASN A 915 -41.66 -17.33 103.61
N LYS A 916 -40.67 -17.96 104.26
CA LYS A 916 -40.91 -18.98 105.29
C LYS A 916 -39.83 -18.94 106.39
N THR A 917 -40.22 -19.26 107.61
CA THR A 917 -39.27 -19.55 108.71
C THR A 917 -39.23 -21.06 108.95
N MET A 918 -38.03 -21.65 109.07
CA MET A 918 -37.87 -23.08 109.36
C MET A 918 -36.51 -23.43 109.96
N LYS A 919 -36.41 -24.60 110.60
CA LYS A 919 -35.11 -25.21 110.95
C LYS A 919 -34.46 -25.82 109.70
N VAL A 920 -33.16 -25.58 109.56
CA VAL A 920 -32.27 -26.18 108.56
C VAL A 920 -31.04 -26.69 109.30
N ASN A 921 -30.80 -27.99 109.26
CA ASN A 921 -29.74 -28.68 110.02
C ASN A 921 -29.72 -28.25 111.52
N GLY A 922 -30.91 -28.20 112.14
CA GLY A 922 -31.10 -27.82 113.55
C GLY A 922 -31.22 -26.31 113.83
N VAL A 923 -30.65 -25.45 112.99
CA VAL A 923 -30.59 -23.99 113.18
C VAL A 923 -31.79 -23.30 112.52
N MET A 924 -32.37 -22.26 113.14
CA MET A 924 -33.49 -21.49 112.59
C MET A 924 -33.05 -20.47 111.54
N TYR A 925 -33.80 -20.38 110.44
CA TYR A 925 -33.61 -19.38 109.39
C TYR A 925 -34.96 -18.79 108.97
N ARG A 926 -34.98 -17.48 108.72
CA ARG A 926 -36.12 -16.76 108.09
C ARG A 926 -35.76 -16.38 106.66
N PHE A 927 -36.45 -16.97 105.70
CA PHE A 927 -36.26 -16.79 104.25
C PHE A 927 -37.16 -15.68 103.70
N ASP A 928 -36.55 -14.71 103.02
CA ASP A 928 -37.26 -13.61 102.34
C ASP A 928 -37.94 -14.03 101.02
N ALA A 929 -38.56 -13.08 100.33
CA ALA A 929 -39.17 -13.28 99.02
C ALA A 929 -38.16 -13.67 97.93
N ASN A 930 -36.88 -13.36 98.12
CA ASN A 930 -35.77 -13.73 97.24
C ASN A 930 -35.12 -15.07 97.64
N GLY A 931 -35.63 -15.76 98.65
CA GLY A 931 -35.11 -17.06 99.13
C GLY A 931 -33.81 -16.96 99.93
N ARG A 932 -33.44 -15.76 100.39
CA ARG A 932 -32.30 -15.53 101.28
C ARG A 932 -32.73 -15.77 102.71
N GLY A 933 -32.29 -16.87 103.29
CA GLY A 933 -32.45 -17.21 104.70
C GLY A 933 -31.39 -16.52 105.55
N LYS A 934 -31.80 -15.61 106.43
CA LYS A 934 -30.93 -15.12 107.52
C LYS A 934 -31.10 -16.02 108.73
N ARG A 935 -30.00 -16.40 109.38
CA ARG A 935 -30.05 -17.06 110.70
C ARG A 935 -30.76 -16.15 111.72
N ILE A 936 -31.61 -16.75 112.54
CA ILE A 936 -32.28 -16.13 113.69
C ILE A 936 -32.12 -17.02 114.94
#